data_AF-A0AAN6Q1Z8-F1
#
_entry.id   AF-A0AAN6Q1Z8-F1
#
_cell.length_a   1.000
_cell.length_b   1.000
_cell.length_c   1.000
_cell.angle_alpha   90.00
_cell.angle_beta   90.00
_cell.angle_gamma   90.00
#
_symmetry.space_group_name_H-M   'P 1'
#
loop_
_entity.id
_entity.type
_entity.pdbx_description
1 polymer ?
#
loop_
_entity_poly.entity_id
_entity_poly.type
_entity_poly.pdbx_seq_one_letter_code
_entity_poly.pdbx_strand_id
1 'polypeptide(L)'
;MEPPVLSFYGKEPVPLPSRFAQVKRSLVAGHEKEIEASWARLIHALRDHVDDIASRGSSLTPTIEFADMHRPDARAAFSRDLKRYGLGLVRGVVPRADAQVAIDETVKYLEKQTDYKEPPPQDPTCFDFFWTPAQVRTRAHPRVMEAQRFAMSLWDNAADDRMAIRFPIAYGDRLRIHGANIGNVGPDAPPKARAGSEEPPRGDDNDDDDGDDAMEARQAAAELLGDFNSSTVIAQVDNGSLERWEPDGYGRGGTYDAVFRGEWEKYDPWDPTYRVSATPDLYNGYGACSIFRMYQGVVALSTIEPGLIRLLPSPKLAAAYFLLRPFFSPKTKPPERRDGPEWDAFLDPSNWALDKEQSTIIHGAVPGHAQRITELWHPHLHIRRTLVTIPTLQTGDYIVWHPDLAYHITSNPNLMASRAPTPPPPCDDDDELNNNESSALTRGGRPVSILVYVPAAPLTQTSALYLARQRKTFQRGHPSPDFDSTGSGLGSEATHVGRPTETDIAEVGGPAGLQAMGLAPFDVAPTPPDGTAAASSSGGGGQRGSNNTRGENKGGVEFLLQHAGDVDMMNNNGESAAAPANSKSSMTRAEAEVARMANIILFPDRYDFYMAKRNASGSKRSKVRVEKLLNPVEDDGPAAPGRGKGKGKEVLGGRR
;
A
#
# COMPACT_ATOMS: atom_id res chain seq x y z
N MET A 1 -15.11 1.31 -31.44
CA MET A 1 -14.60 1.51 -30.07
C MET A 1 -15.57 2.46 -29.39
N GLU A 2 -15.88 2.25 -28.12
CA GLU A 2 -16.54 3.29 -27.31
C GLU A 2 -15.53 4.43 -27.10
N PRO A 3 -15.97 5.71 -26.99
CA PRO A 3 -15.06 6.83 -26.80
C PRO A 3 -14.30 6.73 -25.46
N PRO A 4 -13.12 7.36 -25.33
CA PRO A 4 -12.43 7.45 -24.05
C PRO A 4 -13.30 8.18 -23.01
N VAL A 5 -13.05 7.91 -21.72
CA VAL A 5 -13.79 8.52 -20.62
C VAL A 5 -13.50 10.03 -20.57
N LEU A 6 -14.46 10.83 -21.05
CA LEU A 6 -14.47 12.29 -20.96
C LEU A 6 -14.46 12.71 -19.48
N SER A 7 -13.26 13.06 -19.01
CA SER A 7 -12.92 13.47 -17.64
C SER A 7 -13.43 12.55 -16.51
N PHE A 8 -12.51 11.79 -15.91
CA PHE A 8 -12.73 11.19 -14.58
C PHE A 8 -13.11 12.25 -13.52
N TYR A 9 -12.83 13.54 -13.74
CA TYR A 9 -13.13 14.64 -12.83
C TYR A 9 -14.48 15.34 -13.13
N GLY A 10 -15.39 14.69 -13.85
CA GLY A 10 -16.77 15.16 -14.00
C GLY A 10 -17.58 15.17 -12.69
N LYS A 11 -18.67 15.96 -12.67
CA LYS A 11 -19.68 15.97 -11.60
C LYS A 11 -20.67 14.78 -11.71
N GLU A 12 -20.82 14.24 -12.91
CA GLU A 12 -21.65 13.06 -13.18
C GLU A 12 -20.87 11.73 -13.03
N PRO A 13 -21.51 10.63 -12.61
CA PRO A 13 -20.86 9.32 -12.56
C PRO A 13 -20.53 8.78 -13.95
N VAL A 14 -19.34 8.20 -14.11
CA VAL A 14 -18.88 7.59 -15.37
C VAL A 14 -19.68 6.31 -15.69
N PRO A 15 -20.34 6.20 -16.85
CA PRO A 15 -20.88 4.94 -17.35
C PRO A 15 -19.74 4.01 -17.78
N LEU A 16 -19.81 2.73 -17.38
CA LEU A 16 -18.82 1.72 -17.72
C LEU A 16 -19.31 0.79 -18.84
N PRO A 17 -18.44 -0.03 -19.46
CA PRO A 17 -18.87 -1.04 -20.44
C PRO A 17 -19.93 -2.01 -19.89
N SER A 18 -20.77 -2.52 -20.78
CA SER A 18 -21.95 -3.34 -20.46
C SER A 18 -21.70 -4.53 -19.52
N ARG A 19 -20.47 -5.08 -19.49
CA ARG A 19 -20.06 -6.15 -18.56
C ARG A 19 -20.24 -5.79 -17.09
N PHE A 20 -20.13 -4.52 -16.69
CA PHE A 20 -20.29 -4.13 -15.28
C PHE A 20 -21.74 -4.24 -14.78
N ALA A 21 -22.72 -4.03 -15.67
CA ALA A 21 -24.11 -4.36 -15.36
C ALA A 21 -24.31 -5.87 -15.13
N GLN A 22 -23.56 -6.73 -15.84
CA GLN A 22 -23.57 -8.17 -15.61
C GLN A 22 -22.86 -8.57 -14.31
N VAL A 23 -21.70 -7.96 -13.99
CA VAL A 23 -21.01 -8.15 -12.70
C VAL A 23 -21.95 -7.80 -11.54
N LYS A 24 -22.59 -6.61 -11.59
CA LYS A 24 -23.59 -6.19 -10.59
C LYS A 24 -24.73 -7.22 -10.47
N ARG A 25 -25.38 -7.62 -11.57
CA ARG A 25 -26.43 -8.67 -11.52
C ARG A 25 -25.93 -9.98 -10.90
N SER A 26 -24.68 -10.38 -11.15
CA SER A 26 -24.13 -11.64 -10.66
C SER A 26 -23.84 -11.62 -9.16
N LEU A 27 -23.44 -10.47 -8.60
CA LEU A 27 -23.13 -10.32 -7.18
C LEU A 27 -24.37 -10.40 -6.28
N VAL A 28 -25.53 -9.96 -6.76
CA VAL A 28 -26.77 -9.84 -5.96
C VAL A 28 -27.79 -10.95 -6.20
N ALA A 29 -27.52 -11.84 -7.17
CA ALA A 29 -28.47 -12.85 -7.64
C ALA A 29 -28.89 -13.82 -6.53
N GLY A 30 -30.17 -13.82 -6.18
CA GLY A 30 -30.74 -14.65 -5.10
C GLY A 30 -30.55 -14.09 -3.68
N HIS A 31 -30.05 -12.86 -3.56
CA HIS A 31 -29.89 -12.12 -2.29
C HIS A 31 -30.58 -10.75 -2.31
N GLU A 32 -31.43 -10.48 -3.30
CA GLU A 32 -31.98 -9.15 -3.57
C GLU A 32 -32.80 -8.60 -2.39
N LYS A 33 -33.55 -9.46 -1.69
CA LYS A 33 -34.37 -9.08 -0.53
C LYS A 33 -33.52 -8.79 0.70
N GLU A 34 -32.50 -9.61 0.91
CA GLU A 34 -31.55 -9.52 2.01
C GLU A 34 -30.75 -8.21 1.88
N ILE A 35 -30.31 -7.87 0.66
CA ILE A 35 -29.64 -6.63 0.32
C ILE A 35 -30.56 -5.41 0.49
N GLU A 36 -31.78 -5.44 -0.05
CA GLU A 36 -32.78 -4.36 0.11
C GLU A 36 -33.08 -4.10 1.59
N ALA A 37 -33.28 -5.16 2.39
CA ALA A 37 -33.44 -5.06 3.83
C ALA A 37 -32.16 -4.57 4.54
N SER A 38 -30.97 -4.87 4.03
CA SER A 38 -29.69 -4.45 4.62
C SER A 38 -29.39 -2.97 4.46
N TRP A 39 -29.86 -2.36 3.36
CA TRP A 39 -29.65 -0.94 3.07
C TRP A 39 -30.27 -0.06 4.14
N ALA A 40 -31.52 -0.33 4.56
CA ALA A 40 -32.17 0.41 5.63
C ALA A 40 -31.40 0.33 6.97
N ARG A 41 -30.86 -0.85 7.31
CA ARG A 41 -30.03 -1.05 8.51
C ARG A 41 -28.72 -0.26 8.41
N LEU A 42 -28.10 -0.25 7.22
CA LEU A 42 -26.85 0.45 6.94
C LEU A 42 -26.99 1.97 6.98
N ILE A 43 -28.06 2.54 6.39
CA ILE A 43 -28.28 3.99 6.42
C ILE A 43 -28.55 4.50 7.83
N HIS A 44 -29.28 3.74 8.68
CA HIS A 44 -29.43 4.09 10.10
C HIS A 44 -28.08 4.03 10.84
N ALA A 45 -27.34 2.93 10.72
CA ALA A 45 -26.02 2.80 11.35
C ALA A 45 -25.02 3.87 10.88
N LEU A 46 -25.10 4.29 9.62
CA LEU A 46 -24.33 5.42 9.09
C LEU A 46 -24.74 6.75 9.71
N ARG A 47 -26.04 7.04 9.86
CA ARG A 47 -26.52 8.31 10.43
C ARG A 47 -25.97 8.49 11.85
N ASP A 48 -26.09 7.45 12.68
CA ASP A 48 -25.56 7.45 14.05
C ASP A 48 -24.02 7.60 14.07
N HIS A 49 -23.32 6.90 13.17
CA HIS A 49 -21.85 6.95 13.09
C HIS A 49 -21.34 8.28 12.48
N VAL A 50 -22.09 8.93 11.59
CA VAL A 50 -21.78 10.27 11.04
C VAL A 50 -21.80 11.31 12.16
N ASP A 51 -22.79 11.27 13.04
CA ASP A 51 -22.89 12.21 14.17
C ASP A 51 -21.90 11.88 15.29
N ASP A 52 -21.61 10.60 15.54
CA ASP A 52 -20.49 10.15 16.41
C ASP A 52 -19.12 10.63 15.91
N ILE A 53 -18.89 10.62 14.58
CA ILE A 53 -17.68 11.18 13.99
C ILE A 53 -17.67 12.71 14.13
N ALA A 54 -18.73 13.38 13.67
CA ALA A 54 -18.77 14.83 13.55
C ALA A 54 -18.70 15.55 14.91
N SER A 55 -19.17 14.91 15.98
CA SER A 55 -19.08 15.43 17.35
C SER A 55 -17.70 15.26 18.00
N ARG A 56 -16.88 14.31 17.53
CA ARG A 56 -15.58 13.96 18.16
C ARG A 56 -14.35 14.34 17.33
N GLY A 57 -14.45 14.46 16.00
CA GLY A 57 -13.43 15.04 15.14
C GLY A 57 -12.04 14.39 15.28
N SER A 58 -11.01 15.20 15.49
CA SER A 58 -9.61 14.74 15.58
C SER A 58 -9.31 13.84 16.80
N SER A 59 -10.17 13.83 17.83
CA SER A 59 -10.03 12.92 18.98
C SER A 59 -10.25 11.44 18.64
N LEU A 60 -10.71 11.15 17.42
CA LEU A 60 -10.88 9.80 16.86
C LEU A 60 -9.58 9.15 16.40
N THR A 61 -8.44 9.85 16.44
CA THR A 61 -7.13 9.29 16.10
C THR A 61 -6.48 8.70 17.36
N PRO A 62 -6.58 7.36 17.61
CA PRO A 62 -5.90 6.75 18.73
C PRO A 62 -4.39 6.94 18.58
N THR A 63 -3.74 7.28 19.67
CA THR A 63 -2.31 7.65 19.71
C THR A 63 -1.60 6.77 20.73
N ILE A 64 -0.40 6.30 20.40
CA ILE A 64 0.47 5.52 21.29
C ILE A 64 1.92 5.97 21.12
N GLU A 65 2.66 6.07 22.22
CA GLU A 65 4.11 6.31 22.16
C GLU A 65 4.83 5.04 21.67
N PHE A 66 5.88 5.18 20.85
CA PHE A 66 6.66 4.02 20.39
C PHE A 66 7.15 3.15 21.56
N ALA A 67 7.58 3.78 22.66
CA ALA A 67 8.05 3.08 23.87
C ALA A 67 6.94 2.24 24.56
N ASP A 68 5.66 2.58 24.33
CA ASP A 68 4.50 1.94 24.96
C ASP A 68 3.86 0.84 24.10
N MET A 69 4.29 0.65 22.84
CA MET A 69 3.71 -0.32 21.90
C MET A 69 3.63 -1.76 22.46
N HIS A 70 4.56 -2.14 23.33
CA HIS A 70 4.61 -3.49 23.93
C HIS A 70 4.01 -3.54 25.34
N ARG A 71 3.57 -2.41 25.92
CA ARG A 71 2.88 -2.36 27.22
C ARG A 71 1.45 -2.90 27.04
N PRO A 72 1.03 -3.99 27.71
CA PRO A 72 -0.22 -4.67 27.41
C PRO A 72 -1.46 -3.78 27.38
N ASP A 73 -1.64 -2.91 28.39
CA ASP A 73 -2.84 -2.07 28.51
C ASP A 73 -2.89 -0.96 27.44
N ALA A 74 -1.74 -0.35 27.14
CA ALA A 74 -1.63 0.68 26.09
C ALA A 74 -1.88 0.06 24.71
N ARG A 75 -1.27 -1.10 24.43
CA ARG A 75 -1.53 -1.88 23.22
C ARG A 75 -3.00 -2.28 23.10
N ALA A 76 -3.63 -2.73 24.18
CA ALA A 76 -5.04 -3.15 24.16
C ALA A 76 -5.99 -1.98 23.90
N ALA A 77 -5.78 -0.83 24.57
CA ALA A 77 -6.56 0.38 24.36
C ALA A 77 -6.41 0.92 22.92
N PHE A 78 -5.16 1.07 22.46
CA PHE A 78 -4.85 1.51 21.09
C PHE A 78 -5.44 0.55 20.05
N SER A 79 -5.29 -0.77 20.23
CA SER A 79 -5.81 -1.78 19.31
C SER A 79 -7.33 -1.75 19.20
N ARG A 80 -8.05 -1.59 20.31
CA ARG A 80 -9.53 -1.49 20.32
C ARG A 80 -10.00 -0.30 19.50
N ASP A 81 -9.41 0.87 19.73
CA ASP A 81 -9.86 2.11 19.12
C ASP A 81 -9.38 2.21 17.66
N LEU A 82 -8.17 1.71 17.35
CA LEU A 82 -7.71 1.54 15.97
C LEU A 82 -8.62 0.59 15.20
N LYS A 83 -9.05 -0.53 15.79
CA LYS A 83 -10.01 -1.44 15.12
C LYS A 83 -11.38 -0.79 14.88
N ARG A 84 -11.84 0.11 15.76
CA ARG A 84 -13.11 0.83 15.58
C ARG A 84 -13.03 1.92 14.52
N TYR A 85 -11.94 2.69 14.47
CA TYR A 85 -11.82 3.89 13.64
C TYR A 85 -10.99 3.71 12.37
N GLY A 86 -10.21 2.64 12.25
CA GLY A 86 -9.44 2.32 11.05
C GLY A 86 -8.09 3.03 10.91
N LEU A 87 -7.74 3.93 11.81
CA LEU A 87 -6.48 4.69 11.82
C LEU A 87 -5.80 4.63 13.20
N GLY A 88 -4.50 4.94 13.25
CA GLY A 88 -3.80 5.18 14.50
C GLY A 88 -2.41 5.79 14.30
N LEU A 89 -1.97 6.52 15.32
CA LEU A 89 -0.76 7.33 15.34
C LEU A 89 0.26 6.74 16.32
N VAL A 90 1.42 6.32 15.83
CA VAL A 90 2.57 5.95 16.67
C VAL A 90 3.51 7.16 16.74
N ARG A 91 3.72 7.68 17.95
CA ARG A 91 4.57 8.87 18.18
C ARG A 91 6.05 8.51 18.27
N GLY A 92 6.90 9.39 17.75
CA GLY A 92 8.35 9.36 17.95
C GLY A 92 9.06 8.10 17.45
N VAL A 93 8.60 7.48 16.36
CA VAL A 93 9.15 6.25 15.76
C VAL A 93 10.57 6.45 15.22
N VAL A 94 10.81 7.52 14.46
CA VAL A 94 12.15 7.92 14.02
C VAL A 94 12.68 8.98 15.01
N PRO A 95 13.89 8.84 15.58
CA PRO A 95 14.49 9.90 16.39
C PRO A 95 14.62 11.22 15.62
N ARG A 96 14.53 12.36 16.33
CA ARG A 96 14.64 13.69 15.70
C ARG A 96 15.98 13.91 14.99
N ALA A 97 17.08 13.37 15.53
CA ALA A 97 18.40 13.42 14.91
C ALA A 97 18.42 12.68 13.56
N ASP A 98 17.98 11.42 13.55
CA ASP A 98 17.93 10.56 12.36
C ASP A 98 17.04 11.17 11.26
N ALA A 99 15.92 11.79 11.66
CA ALA A 99 15.03 12.52 10.76
C ALA A 99 15.69 13.79 10.19
N GLN A 100 16.45 14.55 10.99
CA GLN A 100 17.19 15.71 10.51
C GLN A 100 18.29 15.31 9.52
N VAL A 101 19.07 14.25 9.80
CA VAL A 101 20.07 13.71 8.86
C VAL A 101 19.41 13.30 7.54
N ALA A 102 18.25 12.63 7.61
CA ALA A 102 17.47 12.23 6.45
C ALA A 102 16.95 13.43 5.62
N ILE A 103 16.60 14.55 6.25
CA ILE A 103 16.23 15.81 5.57
C ILE A 103 17.47 16.45 4.94
N ASP A 104 18.52 16.69 5.73
CA ASP A 104 19.73 17.39 5.32
C ASP A 104 20.41 16.74 4.10
N GLU A 105 20.51 15.41 4.10
CA GLU A 105 21.04 14.69 2.94
C GLU A 105 20.10 14.73 1.74
N THR A 106 18.79 14.77 1.94
CA THR A 106 17.82 14.93 0.84
C THR A 106 17.88 16.33 0.24
N VAL A 107 18.09 17.37 1.05
CA VAL A 107 18.36 18.74 0.57
C VAL A 107 19.64 18.75 -0.27
N LYS A 108 20.76 18.27 0.30
CA LYS A 108 22.09 18.18 -0.37
C LYS A 108 22.09 17.26 -1.61
N TYR A 109 21.10 16.37 -1.73
CA TYR A 109 20.86 15.54 -2.90
C TYR A 109 20.08 16.32 -3.96
N LEU A 110 18.92 16.88 -3.63
CA LEU A 110 18.02 17.57 -4.56
C LEU A 110 18.62 18.86 -5.13
N GLU A 111 19.47 19.57 -4.37
CA GLU A 111 20.26 20.73 -4.85
C GLU A 111 21.03 20.46 -6.16
N LYS A 112 21.38 19.20 -6.43
CA LYS A 112 22.21 18.77 -7.57
C LYS A 112 21.41 18.20 -8.74
N GLN A 113 20.11 17.94 -8.57
CA GLN A 113 19.31 17.25 -9.58
C GLN A 113 18.48 18.23 -10.42
N THR A 114 18.53 18.07 -11.74
CA THR A 114 17.79 18.88 -12.72
C THR A 114 16.85 18.05 -13.59
N ASP A 115 17.20 16.77 -13.77
CA ASP A 115 16.53 15.76 -14.59
C ASP A 115 15.48 14.99 -13.77
N TYR A 116 14.31 15.62 -13.57
CA TYR A 116 13.20 15.01 -12.84
C TYR A 116 11.86 15.41 -13.43
N LYS A 117 10.87 14.52 -13.27
CA LYS A 117 9.47 14.74 -13.64
C LYS A 117 8.82 15.70 -12.65
N GLU A 118 8.33 16.83 -13.15
CA GLU A 118 7.64 17.83 -12.32
C GLU A 118 6.30 17.27 -11.75
N PRO A 119 5.93 17.66 -10.52
CA PRO A 119 4.69 17.21 -9.90
C PRO A 119 3.47 17.77 -10.66
N PRO A 120 2.34 17.07 -10.65
CA PRO A 120 1.15 17.51 -11.38
C PRO A 120 0.57 18.80 -10.76
N PRO A 121 0.06 19.78 -11.55
CA PRO A 121 -0.39 21.07 -11.02
C PRO A 121 -1.47 21.03 -9.94
N GLN A 122 -2.28 19.97 -9.92
CA GLN A 122 -3.30 19.72 -8.89
C GLN A 122 -2.74 19.11 -7.59
N ASP A 123 -1.50 18.62 -7.57
CA ASP A 123 -0.83 18.08 -6.38
C ASP A 123 0.67 18.45 -6.32
N PRO A 124 1.02 19.76 -6.32
CA PRO A 124 2.39 20.27 -6.55
C PRO A 124 3.39 19.95 -5.43
N THR A 125 2.95 19.39 -4.30
CA THR A 125 3.85 18.97 -3.20
C THR A 125 4.27 17.51 -3.31
N CYS A 126 3.64 16.71 -4.20
CA CYS A 126 3.81 15.25 -4.29
C CYS A 126 4.74 14.87 -5.45
N PHE A 127 5.99 14.51 -5.14
CA PHE A 127 7.03 14.28 -6.15
C PHE A 127 7.22 12.80 -6.48
N ASP A 128 7.37 12.48 -7.76
CA ASP A 128 7.68 11.14 -8.27
C ASP A 128 9.18 10.78 -8.13
N PHE A 129 9.76 11.07 -6.95
CA PHE A 129 11.01 10.44 -6.51
C PHE A 129 10.67 9.22 -5.65
N PHE A 130 11.54 8.21 -5.63
CA PHE A 130 11.33 6.94 -4.95
C PHE A 130 12.50 6.53 -4.03
N TRP A 131 13.72 6.99 -4.34
CA TRP A 131 14.99 6.51 -3.77
C TRP A 131 15.82 7.62 -3.12
N THR A 132 15.22 8.76 -2.76
CA THR A 132 15.89 9.83 -2.00
C THR A 132 16.53 9.32 -0.70
N PRO A 133 17.54 10.01 -0.14
CA PRO A 133 18.08 9.70 1.20
C PRO A 133 16.98 9.59 2.27
N ALA A 134 15.99 10.50 2.27
CA ALA A 134 14.83 10.44 3.16
C ALA A 134 14.04 9.13 3.01
N GLN A 135 13.68 8.75 1.78
CA GLN A 135 12.90 7.54 1.52
C GLN A 135 13.67 6.27 1.90
N VAL A 136 14.94 6.18 1.51
CA VAL A 136 15.76 4.99 1.73
C VAL A 136 16.09 4.81 3.22
N ARG A 137 16.52 5.88 3.91
CA ARG A 137 16.75 5.85 5.37
C ARG A 137 15.47 5.48 6.13
N THR A 138 14.35 6.12 5.83
CA THR A 138 13.08 5.86 6.53
C THR A 138 12.59 4.42 6.36
N ARG A 139 12.68 3.87 5.13
CA ARG A 139 12.25 2.48 4.84
C ARG A 139 13.20 1.41 5.41
N ALA A 140 14.49 1.72 5.54
CA ALA A 140 15.47 0.86 6.19
C ALA A 140 15.46 0.97 7.73
N HIS A 141 14.83 2.01 8.30
CA HIS A 141 14.96 2.34 9.71
C HIS A 141 14.41 1.24 10.65
N PRO A 142 15.21 0.70 11.61
CA PRO A 142 14.80 -0.42 12.45
C PRO A 142 13.49 -0.18 13.21
N ARG A 143 13.29 1.03 13.75
CA ARG A 143 12.06 1.39 14.48
C ARG A 143 10.84 1.54 13.56
N VAL A 144 11.02 1.91 12.29
CA VAL A 144 9.90 1.95 11.33
C VAL A 144 9.45 0.52 11.01
N MET A 145 10.40 -0.40 10.77
CA MET A 145 10.09 -1.83 10.62
C MET A 145 9.46 -2.44 11.88
N GLU A 146 9.83 -1.99 13.08
CA GLU A 146 9.19 -2.41 14.33
C GLU A 146 7.75 -1.88 14.44
N ALA A 147 7.50 -0.60 14.14
CA ALA A 147 6.16 -0.02 14.14
C ALA A 147 5.24 -0.66 13.07
N GLN A 148 5.78 -1.01 11.89
CA GLN A 148 5.06 -1.79 10.87
C GLN A 148 4.66 -3.18 11.40
N ARG A 149 5.58 -3.93 12.04
CA ARG A 149 5.25 -5.23 12.67
C ARG A 149 4.21 -5.08 13.76
N PHE A 150 4.34 -4.05 14.61
CA PHE A 150 3.37 -3.71 15.65
C PHE A 150 1.98 -3.49 15.04
N ALA A 151 1.84 -2.62 14.04
CA ALA A 151 0.57 -2.35 13.37
C ALA A 151 -0.03 -3.61 12.73
N MET A 152 0.74 -4.35 11.91
CA MET A 152 0.26 -5.59 11.27
C MET A 152 -0.17 -6.65 12.29
N SER A 153 0.47 -6.72 13.45
CA SER A 153 0.08 -7.63 14.55
C SER A 153 -1.26 -7.29 15.24
N LEU A 154 -1.96 -6.24 14.80
CA LEU A 154 -3.31 -5.89 15.27
C LEU A 154 -4.43 -6.46 14.38
N TRP A 155 -4.09 -7.01 13.20
CA TRP A 155 -5.03 -7.76 12.34
C TRP A 155 -5.29 -9.17 12.90
N ASP A 156 -6.39 -9.81 12.47
CA ASP A 156 -6.79 -11.15 12.93
C ASP A 156 -6.07 -12.25 12.14
N ASN A 157 -4.73 -12.20 12.22
CA ASN A 157 -3.77 -12.95 11.41
C ASN A 157 -3.79 -14.48 11.59
N ALA A 158 -4.58 -15.03 12.51
CA ALA A 158 -4.46 -16.41 12.97
C ALA A 158 -4.99 -17.48 11.99
N ALA A 159 -5.61 -17.09 10.88
CA ALA A 159 -6.29 -17.98 9.95
C ALA A 159 -5.58 -18.17 8.59
N ASP A 160 -4.51 -17.43 8.29
CA ASP A 160 -3.90 -17.41 6.95
C ASP A 160 -2.39 -17.72 6.92
N ASP A 161 -2.08 -18.93 6.45
CA ASP A 161 -0.71 -19.44 6.28
C ASP A 161 0.05 -18.82 5.09
N ARG A 162 -0.57 -17.94 4.27
CA ARG A 162 0.04 -17.39 3.03
C ARG A 162 0.84 -16.09 3.24
N MET A 163 0.97 -15.62 4.47
CA MET A 163 1.66 -14.37 4.82
C MET A 163 2.57 -14.51 6.04
N ALA A 164 3.57 -13.65 6.15
CA ALA A 164 4.49 -13.58 7.30
C ALA A 164 4.65 -12.14 7.78
N ILE A 165 3.83 -11.74 8.76
CA ILE A 165 3.83 -10.37 9.35
C ILE A 165 5.14 -10.02 10.08
N ARG A 166 5.94 -11.03 10.47
CA ARG A 166 7.27 -10.84 11.08
C ARG A 166 8.27 -10.20 10.11
N PHE A 167 8.02 -10.30 8.80
CA PHE A 167 8.79 -9.68 7.73
C PHE A 167 7.97 -8.53 7.08
N PRO A 168 8.08 -7.29 7.58
CA PRO A 168 7.58 -6.13 6.85
C PRO A 168 8.41 -5.97 5.56
N ILE A 169 7.73 -5.68 4.45
CA ILE A 169 8.39 -5.37 3.18
C ILE A 169 8.38 -3.86 2.95
N ALA A 170 9.44 -3.33 2.35
CA ALA A 170 9.53 -1.95 1.92
C ALA A 170 8.87 -1.80 0.55
N TYR A 171 7.96 -0.83 0.43
CA TYR A 171 7.25 -0.50 -0.81
C TYR A 171 7.71 0.86 -1.33
N GLY A 172 8.09 0.90 -2.61
CA GLY A 172 8.48 2.10 -3.33
C GLY A 172 7.26 2.95 -3.63
N ASP A 173 7.11 4.02 -2.85
CA ASP A 173 6.12 5.06 -3.08
C ASP A 173 6.84 6.42 -3.15
N ARG A 174 6.08 7.47 -3.40
CA ARG A 174 6.51 8.86 -3.58
C ARG A 174 6.97 9.50 -2.26
N LEU A 175 7.16 10.81 -2.26
CA LEU A 175 7.21 11.62 -1.03
C LEU A 175 6.58 13.00 -1.25
N ARG A 176 6.23 13.70 -0.17
CA ARG A 176 5.82 15.10 -0.22
C ARG A 176 6.91 16.02 0.31
N ILE A 177 7.08 17.16 -0.36
CA ILE A 177 8.03 18.22 -0.02
C ILE A 177 7.27 19.55 0.01
N HIS A 178 7.39 20.27 1.12
CA HIS A 178 6.87 21.63 1.31
C HIS A 178 8.01 22.55 1.77
N GLY A 179 7.80 23.86 1.66
CA GLY A 179 8.81 24.87 2.02
C GLY A 179 9.61 25.38 0.81
N ALA A 180 10.68 26.12 1.10
CA ALA A 180 11.40 26.89 0.08
C ALA A 180 12.11 26.01 -0.97
N ASN A 181 12.34 26.62 -2.15
CA ASN A 181 13.03 26.01 -3.29
C ASN A 181 14.39 25.38 -2.91
N ILE A 182 14.49 24.06 -3.08
CA ILE A 182 15.70 23.26 -2.91
C ILE A 182 16.48 23.28 -4.23
N GLY A 183 17.20 24.37 -4.49
CA GLY A 183 17.94 24.61 -5.74
C GLY A 183 17.01 24.90 -6.92
N ASN A 184 16.39 23.85 -7.46
CA ASN A 184 15.32 23.92 -8.47
C ASN A 184 14.11 23.02 -8.13
N VAL A 185 14.05 22.41 -6.94
CA VAL A 185 13.03 21.42 -6.55
C VAL A 185 12.17 21.97 -5.41
N GLY A 186 10.85 22.02 -5.61
CA GLY A 186 9.87 22.43 -4.60
C GLY A 186 8.72 23.24 -5.19
N PRO A 187 7.62 23.46 -4.44
CA PRO A 187 6.50 24.28 -4.90
C PRO A 187 6.86 25.77 -5.07
N ASP A 188 7.88 26.24 -4.33
CA ASP A 188 8.40 27.61 -4.39
C ASP A 188 9.52 27.78 -5.46
N ALA A 189 9.76 26.78 -6.32
CA ALA A 189 10.82 26.82 -7.33
C ALA A 189 10.43 27.64 -8.59
N PRO A 190 11.40 28.29 -9.27
CA PRO A 190 11.13 28.96 -10.54
C PRO A 190 10.77 27.91 -11.62
N PRO A 191 9.74 28.14 -12.46
CA PRO A 191 9.36 27.18 -13.49
C PRO A 191 10.49 27.00 -14.51
N LYS A 192 10.78 25.75 -14.90
CA LYS A 192 11.83 25.46 -15.88
C LYS A 192 11.48 26.12 -17.22
N ALA A 193 12.33 27.04 -17.67
CA ALA A 193 12.21 27.62 -19.01
C ALA A 193 12.29 26.50 -20.05
N ARG A 194 11.28 26.39 -20.93
CA ARG A 194 11.21 25.33 -21.95
C ARG A 194 12.44 25.40 -22.86
N ALA A 195 13.35 24.44 -22.71
CA ALA A 195 14.57 24.38 -23.50
C ALA A 195 14.27 23.90 -24.93
N GLY A 196 14.21 24.84 -25.88
CA GLY A 196 14.26 24.54 -27.31
C GLY A 196 12.98 23.96 -27.92
N SER A 197 11.91 24.74 -27.96
CA SER A 197 10.99 24.66 -29.11
C SER A 197 11.47 25.64 -30.18
N GLU A 198 11.93 25.14 -31.32
CA GLU A 198 12.07 25.95 -32.53
C GLU A 198 10.69 26.52 -32.91
N GLU A 199 10.63 27.69 -33.55
CA GLU A 199 9.35 28.24 -34.02
C GLU A 199 8.72 27.25 -35.02
N PRO A 200 7.46 26.82 -34.84
CA PRO A 200 6.78 26.04 -35.86
C PRO A 200 6.66 26.89 -37.13
N PRO A 201 6.99 26.34 -38.32
CA PRO A 201 6.80 27.08 -39.56
C PRO A 201 5.31 27.41 -39.71
N ARG A 202 5.00 28.65 -40.10
CA ARG A 202 3.63 29.08 -40.40
C ARG A 202 3.11 28.32 -41.62
N GLY A 203 2.43 27.20 -41.37
CA GLY A 203 1.58 26.47 -42.32
C GLY A 203 0.11 26.83 -42.10
N ASP A 204 -0.70 26.63 -43.14
CA ASP A 204 -2.07 27.13 -43.23
C ASP A 204 -3.02 26.63 -42.12
N ASP A 205 -4.03 27.44 -41.83
CA ASP A 205 -5.15 27.09 -40.94
C ASP A 205 -5.89 25.83 -41.41
N ASN A 206 -6.16 24.88 -40.51
CA ASN A 206 -7.44 24.17 -40.27
C ASN A 206 -7.21 23.00 -39.28
N ASP A 207 -8.27 22.64 -38.55
CA ASP A 207 -8.40 21.49 -37.62
C ASP A 207 -7.43 21.42 -36.41
N ASP A 208 -7.93 21.73 -35.20
CA ASP A 208 -7.57 21.09 -33.92
C ASP A 208 -8.41 21.69 -32.76
N ASP A 209 -9.50 21.01 -32.35
CA ASP A 209 -10.44 21.43 -31.27
C ASP A 209 -10.12 20.77 -29.91
N ASP A 210 -9.31 19.69 -29.92
CA ASP A 210 -8.96 18.86 -28.75
C ASP A 210 -8.12 19.58 -27.65
N GLY A 211 -7.68 20.82 -27.90
CA GLY A 211 -6.75 21.57 -27.04
C GLY A 211 -7.40 22.14 -25.78
N ASP A 212 -8.57 22.76 -25.90
CA ASP A 212 -9.23 23.49 -24.80
C ASP A 212 -9.96 22.53 -23.84
N ASP A 213 -10.58 21.47 -24.36
CA ASP A 213 -11.21 20.40 -23.57
C ASP A 213 -10.23 19.79 -22.55
N ALA A 214 -8.97 19.61 -22.97
CA ALA A 214 -7.89 19.11 -22.11
C ALA A 214 -7.39 20.14 -21.08
N MET A 215 -7.58 21.44 -21.33
CA MET A 215 -7.30 22.53 -20.39
C MET A 215 -8.43 22.66 -19.36
N GLU A 216 -9.69 22.72 -19.80
CA GLU A 216 -10.85 22.78 -18.91
C GLU A 216 -10.94 21.56 -18.00
N ALA A 217 -10.71 20.35 -18.52
CA ALA A 217 -10.70 19.13 -17.72
C ALA A 217 -9.60 19.14 -16.63
N ARG A 218 -8.44 19.77 -16.89
CA ARG A 218 -7.38 19.97 -15.88
C ARG A 218 -7.77 21.02 -14.85
N GLN A 219 -8.39 22.13 -15.28
CA GLN A 219 -8.82 23.20 -14.39
C GLN A 219 -9.96 22.74 -13.47
N ALA A 220 -10.92 21.97 -13.99
CA ALA A 220 -11.97 21.31 -13.20
C ALA A 220 -11.40 20.25 -12.25
N ALA A 221 -10.41 19.46 -12.68
CA ALA A 221 -9.72 18.52 -11.79
C ALA A 221 -8.98 19.25 -10.64
N ALA A 222 -8.36 20.39 -10.92
CA ALA A 222 -7.71 21.23 -9.93
C ALA A 222 -8.72 21.90 -8.97
N GLU A 223 -9.88 22.37 -9.45
CA GLU A 223 -10.96 22.87 -8.57
C GLU A 223 -11.53 21.77 -7.67
N LEU A 224 -11.62 20.53 -8.15
CA LEU A 224 -12.26 19.42 -7.43
C LEU A 224 -11.33 18.64 -6.48
N LEU A 225 -10.01 18.68 -6.74
CA LEU A 225 -8.99 18.16 -5.81
C LEU A 225 -8.47 19.26 -4.87
N GLY A 226 -8.51 20.53 -5.30
CA GLY A 226 -8.08 21.69 -4.55
C GLY A 226 -9.09 22.13 -3.48
N ASP A 227 -8.70 21.93 -2.23
CA ASP A 227 -9.38 22.40 -1.00
C ASP A 227 -10.76 21.84 -0.64
N PHE A 228 -11.00 21.81 0.68
CA PHE A 228 -12.32 21.74 1.28
C PHE A 228 -13.22 22.96 1.00
N ASN A 229 -12.68 24.00 0.35
CA ASN A 229 -13.39 25.17 -0.14
C ASN A 229 -14.01 24.92 -1.53
N SER A 230 -13.65 23.83 -2.21
CA SER A 230 -14.24 23.41 -3.48
C SER A 230 -15.76 23.27 -3.41
N SER A 231 -16.41 23.46 -4.56
CA SER A 231 -17.83 23.20 -4.77
C SER A 231 -18.23 21.73 -4.55
N THR A 232 -17.27 20.79 -4.54
CA THR A 232 -17.48 19.38 -4.15
C THR A 232 -16.21 18.81 -3.52
N VAL A 233 -16.30 18.31 -2.28
CA VAL A 233 -15.17 17.61 -1.66
C VAL A 233 -15.00 16.23 -2.28
N ILE A 234 -13.74 15.85 -2.53
CA ILE A 234 -13.31 14.54 -2.99
C ILE A 234 -12.43 13.87 -1.93
N ALA A 235 -12.71 12.61 -1.64
CA ALA A 235 -11.79 11.68 -0.98
C ALA A 235 -11.59 10.44 -1.87
N GLN A 236 -10.54 9.66 -1.60
CA GLN A 236 -10.21 8.45 -2.33
C GLN A 236 -9.99 7.26 -1.38
N VAL A 237 -10.20 6.05 -1.91
CA VAL A 237 -9.91 4.76 -1.27
C VAL A 237 -9.01 3.99 -2.24
N ASP A 238 -7.88 3.51 -1.73
CA ASP A 238 -6.80 2.90 -2.51
C ASP A 238 -6.96 1.37 -2.64
N ASN A 239 -5.92 0.72 -3.19
CA ASN A 239 -5.82 -0.74 -3.38
C ASN A 239 -6.97 -1.25 -4.25
N GLY A 240 -7.10 -0.68 -5.44
CA GLY A 240 -8.13 -0.99 -6.42
C GLY A 240 -9.35 -0.10 -6.35
N SER A 241 -10.26 -0.35 -7.28
CA SER A 241 -11.47 0.41 -7.56
C SER A 241 -12.53 -0.61 -8.00
N LEU A 242 -12.63 -0.89 -9.30
CA LEU A 242 -13.57 -1.88 -9.86
C LEU A 242 -13.27 -3.32 -9.39
N GLU A 243 -12.01 -3.59 -9.05
CA GLU A 243 -11.53 -4.82 -8.44
C GLU A 243 -12.36 -5.23 -7.21
N ARG A 244 -12.99 -4.28 -6.51
CA ARG A 244 -13.85 -4.56 -5.34
C ARG A 244 -15.15 -5.28 -5.68
N TRP A 245 -15.64 -5.17 -6.91
CA TRP A 245 -16.81 -5.88 -7.43
C TRP A 245 -16.45 -7.04 -8.37
N GLU A 246 -15.22 -7.13 -8.86
CA GLU A 246 -14.83 -8.11 -9.87
C GLU A 246 -14.37 -9.46 -9.29
N PRO A 247 -14.74 -10.59 -9.93
CA PRO A 247 -14.43 -11.94 -9.44
C PRO A 247 -12.93 -12.25 -9.44
N ASP A 248 -12.15 -11.64 -10.33
CA ASP A 248 -10.68 -11.81 -10.39
C ASP A 248 -9.94 -10.86 -9.43
N GLY A 249 -10.63 -9.85 -8.89
CA GLY A 249 -10.13 -8.85 -7.94
C GLY A 249 -10.29 -9.31 -6.49
N TYR A 250 -11.09 -8.60 -5.69
CA TYR A 250 -11.42 -8.95 -4.31
C TYR A 250 -12.45 -10.08 -4.20
N GLY A 251 -13.27 -10.29 -5.25
CA GLY A 251 -14.18 -11.44 -5.35
C GLY A 251 -13.44 -12.79 -5.36
N ARG A 252 -12.16 -12.80 -5.73
CA ARG A 252 -11.30 -14.00 -5.79
C ARG A 252 -11.10 -14.66 -4.43
N GLY A 253 -11.08 -13.86 -3.37
CA GLY A 253 -11.12 -14.33 -1.99
C GLY A 253 -12.52 -14.32 -1.38
N GLY A 254 -13.47 -13.62 -1.99
CA GLY A 254 -14.79 -13.35 -1.39
C GLY A 254 -14.78 -12.25 -0.33
N THR A 255 -13.85 -11.29 -0.42
CA THR A 255 -13.55 -10.30 0.65
C THR A 255 -14.78 -9.49 1.11
N TYR A 256 -15.71 -9.23 0.19
CA TYR A 256 -16.91 -8.44 0.45
C TYR A 256 -18.20 -9.27 0.33
N ASP A 257 -18.11 -10.61 0.31
CA ASP A 257 -19.25 -11.50 0.12
C ASP A 257 -20.36 -11.27 1.15
N ALA A 258 -20.01 -11.06 2.41
CA ALA A 258 -20.99 -10.75 3.45
C ALA A 258 -21.77 -9.46 3.13
N VAL A 259 -21.14 -8.45 2.54
CA VAL A 259 -21.80 -7.22 2.09
C VAL A 259 -22.74 -7.51 0.92
N PHE A 260 -22.27 -8.21 -0.11
CA PHE A 260 -23.07 -8.54 -1.30
C PHE A 260 -24.17 -9.58 -1.05
N ARG A 261 -24.20 -10.26 0.09
CA ARG A 261 -25.30 -11.12 0.55
C ARG A 261 -26.32 -10.41 1.45
N GLY A 262 -26.17 -9.11 1.69
CA GLY A 262 -27.05 -8.34 2.60
C GLY A 262 -26.76 -8.55 4.10
N GLU A 263 -25.59 -9.08 4.44
CA GLU A 263 -25.14 -9.42 5.79
C GLU A 263 -23.89 -8.60 6.18
N TRP A 264 -23.85 -7.30 5.84
CA TRP A 264 -22.70 -6.42 6.09
C TRP A 264 -22.30 -6.36 7.58
N GLU A 265 -23.21 -6.68 8.51
CA GLU A 265 -22.91 -6.84 9.93
C GLU A 265 -21.88 -7.95 10.20
N LYS A 266 -21.79 -8.96 9.35
CA LYS A 266 -20.79 -10.06 9.41
C LYS A 266 -19.47 -9.74 8.71
N TYR A 267 -19.41 -8.71 7.86
CA TYR A 267 -18.16 -8.30 7.22
C TYR A 267 -17.17 -7.79 8.27
N ASP A 268 -16.00 -8.43 8.40
CA ASP A 268 -14.91 -7.93 9.23
C ASP A 268 -13.83 -7.29 8.36
N PRO A 269 -13.58 -5.97 8.47
CA PRO A 269 -12.49 -5.34 7.74
C PRO A 269 -11.08 -5.81 8.20
N TRP A 270 -10.94 -6.43 9.38
CA TRP A 270 -9.68 -6.85 9.99
C TRP A 270 -9.29 -8.32 9.75
N ASP A 271 -10.11 -9.07 9.02
CA ASP A 271 -9.72 -10.37 8.45
C ASP A 271 -8.83 -10.15 7.21
N PRO A 272 -7.55 -10.57 7.23
CA PRO A 272 -6.67 -10.46 6.08
C PRO A 272 -6.89 -11.58 5.05
N THR A 273 -7.54 -12.68 5.42
CA THR A 273 -7.55 -13.96 4.68
C THR A 273 -8.00 -13.78 3.23
N TYR A 274 -9.07 -13.04 3.00
CA TYR A 274 -9.59 -12.85 1.64
C TYR A 274 -8.74 -11.88 0.81
N ARG A 275 -8.11 -10.89 1.48
CA ARG A 275 -7.27 -9.84 0.86
C ARG A 275 -5.92 -10.36 0.37
N VAL A 276 -5.30 -11.32 1.05
CA VAL A 276 -4.01 -11.93 0.63
C VAL A 276 -4.14 -12.61 -0.75
N SER A 277 -5.33 -13.10 -1.09
CA SER A 277 -5.67 -13.69 -2.40
C SER A 277 -6.24 -12.72 -3.44
N ALA A 278 -6.51 -11.47 -3.07
CA ALA A 278 -7.12 -10.50 -3.98
C ALA A 278 -6.12 -9.97 -5.02
N THR A 279 -6.62 -9.58 -6.20
CA THR A 279 -5.86 -8.80 -7.18
C THR A 279 -6.28 -7.33 -7.06
N PRO A 280 -5.51 -6.45 -6.38
CA PRO A 280 -5.90 -5.05 -6.13
C PRO A 280 -5.66 -4.11 -7.32
N ASP A 281 -4.99 -4.56 -8.38
CA ASP A 281 -4.87 -3.86 -9.66
C ASP A 281 -5.07 -4.87 -10.80
N LEU A 282 -6.19 -4.78 -11.50
CA LEU A 282 -6.50 -5.58 -12.70
C LEU A 282 -6.18 -4.82 -14.00
N TYR A 283 -5.79 -3.54 -13.92
CA TYR A 283 -5.74 -2.63 -15.07
C TYR A 283 -4.35 -2.04 -15.35
N ASN A 284 -3.34 -2.33 -14.52
CA ASN A 284 -2.00 -1.76 -14.61
C ASN A 284 -2.05 -0.21 -14.52
N GLY A 285 -2.81 0.27 -13.53
CA GLY A 285 -3.03 1.71 -13.31
C GLY A 285 -1.77 2.44 -12.83
N TYR A 286 -1.59 3.71 -13.22
CA TYR A 286 -0.43 4.48 -12.79
C TYR A 286 -0.51 4.79 -11.29
N GLY A 287 0.39 4.22 -10.49
CA GLY A 287 0.34 4.28 -9.03
C GLY A 287 -0.71 3.34 -8.40
N ALA A 288 -1.33 2.45 -9.18
CA ALA A 288 -2.19 1.40 -8.63
C ALA A 288 -1.32 0.34 -7.94
N CYS A 289 -1.60 0.06 -6.67
CA CYS A 289 -0.74 -0.79 -5.86
C CYS A 289 -0.95 -2.27 -6.18
N SER A 290 0.11 -2.97 -6.61
CA SER A 290 0.09 -4.38 -7.01
C SER A 290 0.30 -5.38 -5.85
N ILE A 291 0.23 -4.92 -4.60
CA ILE A 291 0.42 -5.73 -3.38
C ILE A 291 -0.67 -5.48 -2.33
N PHE A 292 -0.91 -6.45 -1.45
CA PHE A 292 -1.74 -6.24 -0.27
C PHE A 292 -1.00 -5.39 0.78
N ARG A 293 -1.45 -4.13 0.93
CA ARG A 293 -1.06 -3.23 2.03
C ARG A 293 -2.06 -3.40 3.19
N MET A 294 -1.61 -3.93 4.33
CA MET A 294 -2.42 -4.03 5.57
C MET A 294 -2.71 -2.65 6.15
N TYR A 295 -1.81 -1.69 5.95
CA TYR A 295 -2.10 -0.27 6.17
C TYR A 295 -1.44 0.57 5.07
N GLN A 296 -2.11 1.64 4.67
CA GLN A 296 -1.42 2.83 4.17
C GLN A 296 -0.74 3.55 5.33
N GLY A 297 0.25 4.38 5.06
CA GLY A 297 0.90 5.15 6.12
C GLY A 297 1.90 6.17 5.61
N VAL A 298 2.21 7.16 6.46
CA VAL A 298 3.26 8.16 6.21
C VAL A 298 4.08 8.42 7.47
N VAL A 299 5.39 8.57 7.29
CA VAL A 299 6.32 9.00 8.36
C VAL A 299 6.64 10.48 8.16
N ALA A 300 6.39 11.27 9.19
CA ALA A 300 6.71 12.70 9.21
C ALA A 300 8.18 12.90 9.63
N LEU A 301 9.03 13.38 8.71
CA LEU A 301 10.41 13.76 9.05
C LEU A 301 10.50 15.20 9.59
N SER A 302 9.49 16.00 9.31
CA SER A 302 9.33 17.37 9.80
C SER A 302 7.98 17.49 10.50
N THR A 303 7.77 18.53 11.30
CA THR A 303 6.42 18.81 11.84
C THR A 303 5.43 19.09 10.70
N ILE A 304 4.27 18.44 10.76
CA ILE A 304 3.18 18.59 9.78
C ILE A 304 1.95 19.13 10.49
N GLU A 305 1.47 20.30 10.04
CA GLU A 305 0.32 20.96 10.64
C GLU A 305 -1.02 20.25 10.35
N PRO A 306 -2.01 20.37 11.25
CA PRO A 306 -3.34 19.80 11.07
C PRO A 306 -3.99 20.30 9.78
N GLY A 307 -4.49 19.35 8.98
CA GLY A 307 -5.33 19.64 7.83
C GLY A 307 -4.74 19.18 6.50
N LEU A 308 -3.43 18.89 6.43
CA LEU A 308 -2.80 18.24 5.28
C LEU A 308 -3.52 16.93 4.94
N ILE A 309 -3.69 16.04 5.92
CA ILE A 309 -4.33 14.73 5.78
C ILE A 309 -5.65 14.73 6.54
N ARG A 310 -6.70 14.20 5.91
CA ARG A 310 -8.01 13.95 6.51
C ARG A 310 -8.47 12.53 6.19
N LEU A 311 -9.09 11.87 7.17
CA LEU A 311 -9.49 10.46 7.11
C LEU A 311 -10.95 10.32 7.53
N LEU A 312 -11.69 9.38 6.96
CA LEU A 312 -13.07 9.05 7.36
C LEU A 312 -13.04 7.81 8.28
N PRO A 313 -13.13 7.95 9.61
CA PRO A 313 -12.90 6.86 10.55
C PRO A 313 -14.08 5.87 10.63
N SER A 314 -14.30 5.09 9.57
CA SER A 314 -15.34 4.06 9.48
C SER A 314 -14.96 2.93 8.50
N PRO A 315 -14.01 2.05 8.85
CA PRO A 315 -13.51 0.99 7.94
C PRO A 315 -14.58 -0.04 7.54
N LYS A 316 -15.67 -0.15 8.32
CA LYS A 316 -16.77 -1.09 8.06
C LYS A 316 -17.95 -0.44 7.35
N LEU A 317 -18.54 0.62 7.91
CA LEU A 317 -19.80 1.18 7.40
C LEU A 317 -19.59 1.96 6.09
N ALA A 318 -18.52 2.76 5.98
CA ALA A 318 -18.24 3.47 4.74
C ALA A 318 -17.90 2.51 3.59
N ALA A 319 -17.16 1.43 3.87
CA ALA A 319 -16.87 0.37 2.92
C ALA A 319 -18.15 -0.34 2.45
N ALA A 320 -18.95 -0.89 3.37
CA ALA A 320 -20.23 -1.52 3.04
C ALA A 320 -21.15 -0.58 2.24
N TYR A 321 -21.14 0.71 2.57
CA TYR A 321 -21.94 1.71 1.88
C TYR A 321 -21.48 1.97 0.45
N PHE A 322 -20.20 2.26 0.19
CA PHE A 322 -19.77 2.52 -1.18
C PHE A 322 -19.86 1.25 -2.04
N LEU A 323 -19.70 0.05 -1.44
CA LEU A 323 -19.91 -1.24 -2.11
C LEU A 323 -21.36 -1.48 -2.55
N LEU A 324 -22.35 -1.12 -1.70
CA LEU A 324 -23.78 -1.27 -2.00
C LEU A 324 -24.37 -0.09 -2.78
N ARG A 325 -23.80 1.11 -2.68
CA ARG A 325 -24.30 2.33 -3.34
C ARG A 325 -24.55 2.20 -4.86
N PRO A 326 -23.76 1.46 -5.66
CA PRO A 326 -24.05 1.18 -7.08
C PRO A 326 -25.37 0.48 -7.38
N PHE A 327 -25.97 -0.20 -6.40
CA PHE A 327 -27.15 -1.05 -6.59
C PHE A 327 -28.47 -0.35 -6.27
N PHE A 328 -28.42 0.86 -5.70
CA PHE A 328 -29.60 1.59 -5.22
C PHE A 328 -29.76 2.95 -5.91
N SER A 329 -31.00 3.27 -6.28
CA SER A 329 -31.39 4.57 -6.81
C SER A 329 -32.40 5.27 -5.88
N PRO A 330 -32.39 6.61 -5.80
CA PRO A 330 -33.41 7.36 -5.07
C PRO A 330 -34.71 7.44 -5.90
N LYS A 331 -35.86 7.37 -5.22
CA LYS A 331 -37.21 7.44 -5.78
C LYS A 331 -37.60 8.87 -6.15
N THR A 332 -37.02 9.84 -5.48
CA THR A 332 -37.15 11.28 -5.74
C THR A 332 -35.83 11.87 -6.25
N LYS A 333 -35.89 13.05 -6.89
CA LYS A 333 -34.68 13.82 -7.23
C LYS A 333 -34.09 14.47 -5.98
N PRO A 334 -32.76 14.69 -5.89
CA PRO A 334 -32.19 15.49 -4.83
C PRO A 334 -32.76 16.93 -4.90
N PRO A 335 -33.12 17.55 -3.75
CA PRO A 335 -33.46 18.96 -3.71
C PRO A 335 -32.25 19.84 -4.07
N GLU A 336 -32.52 21.07 -4.52
CA GLU A 336 -31.48 22.07 -4.84
C GLU A 336 -30.65 22.42 -3.60
N ARG A 337 -31.34 22.58 -2.46
CA ARG A 337 -30.74 22.80 -1.15
C ARG A 337 -30.42 21.47 -0.47
N ARG A 338 -29.17 21.29 -0.03
CA ARG A 338 -28.64 20.02 0.53
C ARG A 338 -28.49 20.03 2.05
N ASP A 339 -29.44 20.66 2.74
CA ASP A 339 -29.53 20.71 4.20
C ASP A 339 -30.98 20.97 4.65
N GLY A 340 -31.34 20.45 5.83
CA GLY A 340 -32.68 20.56 6.41
C GLY A 340 -33.67 19.47 5.92
N PRO A 341 -34.96 19.56 6.32
CA PRO A 341 -35.88 18.42 6.29
C PRO A 341 -36.11 17.76 4.92
N GLU A 342 -36.04 18.53 3.83
CA GLU A 342 -36.17 17.99 2.46
C GLU A 342 -34.96 17.14 2.07
N TRP A 343 -33.76 17.54 2.51
CA TRP A 343 -32.54 16.76 2.33
C TRP A 343 -32.50 15.55 3.26
N ASP A 344 -32.95 15.71 4.50
CA ASP A 344 -33.06 14.60 5.46
C ASP A 344 -34.04 13.52 4.97
N ALA A 345 -35.15 13.93 4.34
CA ALA A 345 -36.11 13.04 3.68
C ALA A 345 -35.54 12.40 2.39
N PHE A 346 -34.70 13.11 1.63
CA PHE A 346 -34.00 12.54 0.48
C PHE A 346 -32.96 11.47 0.91
N LEU A 347 -32.34 11.63 2.07
CA LEU A 347 -31.40 10.68 2.69
C LEU A 347 -32.06 9.67 3.63
N ASP A 348 -33.39 9.63 3.68
CA ASP A 348 -34.10 8.58 4.42
C ASP A 348 -34.09 7.27 3.62
N PRO A 349 -33.81 6.10 4.22
CA PRO A 349 -33.77 4.84 3.48
C PRO A 349 -35.08 4.49 2.77
N SER A 350 -36.23 5.02 3.22
CA SER A 350 -37.51 4.86 2.52
C SER A 350 -37.53 5.54 1.14
N ASN A 351 -36.67 6.53 0.87
CA ASN A 351 -36.49 7.15 -0.44
C ASN A 351 -35.67 6.28 -1.42
N TRP A 352 -35.00 5.21 -0.98
CA TRP A 352 -34.12 4.41 -1.85
C TRP A 352 -34.75 3.08 -2.24
N ALA A 353 -34.41 2.56 -3.42
CA ALA A 353 -34.84 1.26 -3.95
C ALA A 353 -33.69 0.51 -4.60
N LEU A 354 -33.72 -0.82 -4.55
CA LEU A 354 -32.78 -1.66 -5.29
C LEU A 354 -33.11 -1.61 -6.80
N ASP A 355 -32.09 -1.40 -7.63
CA ASP A 355 -32.22 -1.35 -9.09
C ASP A 355 -32.63 -2.72 -9.66
N LYS A 356 -33.83 -2.83 -10.23
CA LYS A 356 -34.30 -4.05 -10.91
C LYS A 356 -33.46 -4.39 -12.14
N GLU A 357 -33.06 -3.35 -12.88
CA GLU A 357 -32.13 -3.46 -14.00
C GLU A 357 -30.85 -2.73 -13.64
N GLN A 358 -29.81 -3.50 -13.30
CA GLN A 358 -28.53 -2.96 -12.85
C GLN A 358 -27.86 -2.14 -13.96
N SER A 359 -27.69 -0.85 -13.71
CA SER A 359 -26.94 0.09 -14.54
C SER A 359 -25.45 -0.28 -14.62
N THR A 360 -24.71 0.21 -15.63
CA THR A 360 -23.25 0.00 -15.70
C THR A 360 -22.45 0.92 -14.75
N ILE A 361 -23.09 1.92 -14.16
CA ILE A 361 -22.45 2.87 -13.23
C ILE A 361 -22.06 2.15 -11.94
N ILE A 362 -20.80 2.32 -11.55
CA ILE A 362 -20.28 2.01 -10.21
C ILE A 362 -19.72 3.32 -9.66
N HIS A 363 -20.40 3.88 -8.65
CA HIS A 363 -20.22 5.28 -8.25
C HIS A 363 -18.78 5.56 -7.78
N GLY A 364 -18.05 6.36 -8.57
CA GLY A 364 -16.65 6.71 -8.30
C GLY A 364 -15.61 5.63 -8.60
N ALA A 365 -16.00 4.47 -9.14
CA ALA A 365 -15.08 3.43 -9.56
C ALA A 365 -14.86 3.48 -11.07
N VAL A 366 -13.59 3.58 -11.49
CA VAL A 366 -13.15 3.47 -12.89
C VAL A 366 -11.89 2.60 -13.00
N PRO A 367 -11.53 2.08 -14.19
CA PRO A 367 -10.33 1.25 -14.37
C PRO A 367 -9.03 2.00 -14.03
N GLY A 368 -8.10 1.34 -13.35
CA GLY A 368 -6.73 1.85 -13.13
C GLY A 368 -6.59 3.13 -12.30
N HIS A 369 -7.61 3.50 -11.53
CA HIS A 369 -7.62 4.65 -10.60
C HIS A 369 -8.04 4.20 -9.19
N ALA A 370 -7.85 5.06 -8.18
CA ALA A 370 -8.43 4.85 -6.85
C ALA A 370 -9.95 5.02 -6.86
N GLN A 371 -10.65 4.31 -5.96
CA GLN A 371 -12.10 4.47 -5.74
C GLN A 371 -12.38 5.88 -5.20
N ARG A 372 -13.20 6.67 -5.89
CA ARG A 372 -13.56 8.02 -5.45
C ARG A 372 -14.81 8.05 -4.56
N ILE A 373 -14.74 8.81 -3.48
CA ILE A 373 -15.87 9.18 -2.62
C ILE A 373 -16.13 10.69 -2.80
N THR A 374 -17.40 11.08 -2.99
CA THR A 374 -17.82 12.47 -3.27
C THR A 374 -19.15 12.78 -2.60
N GLU A 375 -19.39 14.06 -2.28
CA GLU A 375 -20.67 14.51 -1.71
C GLU A 375 -21.87 14.32 -2.65
N LEU A 376 -21.62 14.33 -3.96
CA LEU A 376 -22.65 14.18 -4.99
C LEU A 376 -23.13 12.72 -5.08
N TRP A 377 -22.20 11.77 -5.04
CA TRP A 377 -22.49 10.35 -5.30
C TRP A 377 -22.67 9.55 -3.99
N HIS A 378 -22.07 9.99 -2.90
CA HIS A 378 -22.02 9.31 -1.60
C HIS A 378 -22.60 10.17 -0.45
N PRO A 379 -23.80 10.77 -0.59
CA PRO A 379 -24.25 11.84 0.30
C PRO A 379 -24.43 11.42 1.77
N HIS A 380 -24.89 10.19 2.04
CA HIS A 380 -25.07 9.66 3.40
C HIS A 380 -23.77 9.56 4.22
N LEU A 381 -22.59 9.68 3.59
CA LEU A 381 -21.32 9.74 4.32
C LEU A 381 -21.03 11.14 4.87
N HIS A 382 -21.74 12.18 4.42
CA HIS A 382 -21.56 13.58 4.80
C HIS A 382 -20.09 14.01 4.88
N ILE A 383 -19.29 13.77 3.82
CA ILE A 383 -17.83 13.77 3.92
C ILE A 383 -17.19 15.09 4.37
N ARG A 384 -17.84 16.26 4.21
CA ARG A 384 -17.40 17.52 4.86
C ARG A 384 -17.41 17.48 6.39
N ARG A 385 -18.32 16.70 7.00
CA ARG A 385 -18.46 16.49 8.45
C ARG A 385 -17.61 15.32 8.96
N THR A 386 -17.35 14.30 8.14
CA THR A 386 -16.77 13.02 8.58
C THR A 386 -15.32 12.75 8.18
N LEU A 387 -14.76 13.51 7.23
CA LEU A 387 -13.32 13.51 6.96
C LEU A 387 -12.60 14.32 8.05
N VAL A 388 -12.21 13.65 9.13
CA VAL A 388 -11.55 14.30 10.27
C VAL A 388 -10.09 14.60 9.96
N THR A 389 -9.67 15.81 10.32
CA THR A 389 -8.27 16.22 10.34
C THR A 389 -7.51 15.42 11.39
N ILE A 390 -6.37 14.83 11.02
CA ILE A 390 -5.47 14.19 11.99
C ILE A 390 -4.78 15.25 12.89
N PRO A 391 -4.38 14.89 14.13
CA PRO A 391 -3.55 15.76 14.97
C PRO A 391 -2.23 16.15 14.29
N THR A 392 -1.62 17.26 14.73
CA THR A 392 -0.28 17.68 14.29
C THR A 392 0.71 16.52 14.42
N LEU A 393 1.35 16.14 13.32
CA LEU A 393 2.43 15.14 13.36
C LEU A 393 3.72 15.84 13.76
N GLN A 394 4.42 15.28 14.73
CA GLN A 394 5.75 15.71 15.12
C GLN A 394 6.79 15.03 14.23
N THR A 395 7.98 15.63 14.15
CA THR A 395 9.16 14.94 13.59
C THR A 395 9.36 13.59 14.28
N GLY A 396 9.32 12.52 13.49
CA GLY A 396 9.47 11.14 13.94
C GLY A 396 8.18 10.31 13.93
N ASP A 397 7.02 10.93 13.79
CA ASP A 397 5.72 10.24 13.93
C ASP A 397 5.34 9.39 12.71
N TYR A 398 4.62 8.29 12.97
CA TYR A 398 4.09 7.39 11.95
C TYR A 398 2.57 7.26 12.10
N ILE A 399 1.81 7.81 11.15
CA ILE A 399 0.35 7.61 11.05
C ILE A 399 0.07 6.48 10.06
N VAL A 400 -0.77 5.54 10.47
CA VAL A 400 -1.24 4.41 9.64
C VAL A 400 -2.77 4.41 9.52
N TRP A 401 -3.28 3.97 8.37
CA TRP A 401 -4.72 3.78 8.16
C TRP A 401 -5.04 2.55 7.29
N HIS A 402 -6.20 1.95 7.58
CA HIS A 402 -6.72 0.73 6.97
C HIS A 402 -6.95 0.89 5.45
N PRO A 403 -6.75 -0.15 4.63
CA PRO A 403 -6.85 -0.09 3.18
C PRO A 403 -8.19 0.41 2.61
N ASP A 404 -9.29 0.27 3.33
CA ASP A 404 -10.63 0.72 2.87
C ASP A 404 -11.03 2.11 3.42
N LEU A 405 -10.14 2.79 4.15
CA LEU A 405 -10.42 4.10 4.71
C LEU A 405 -10.38 5.19 3.63
N ALA A 406 -11.48 5.93 3.49
CA ALA A 406 -11.55 7.07 2.60
C ALA A 406 -10.72 8.24 3.16
N TYR A 407 -9.86 8.81 2.33
CA TYR A 407 -8.90 9.83 2.75
C TYR A 407 -8.79 10.96 1.73
N HIS A 408 -8.37 12.13 2.20
CA HIS A 408 -8.08 13.32 1.39
C HIS A 408 -6.73 13.88 1.84
N ILE A 409 -5.88 14.25 0.88
CA ILE A 409 -4.65 15.00 1.15
C ILE A 409 -4.67 16.26 0.30
N THR A 410 -4.59 17.44 0.93
CA THR A 410 -4.50 18.73 0.22
C THR A 410 -3.03 19.07 -0.10
N SER A 411 -2.81 19.88 -1.12
CA SER A 411 -1.52 20.51 -1.43
C SER A 411 -1.51 22.04 -1.23
N ASN A 412 -2.59 22.63 -0.69
CA ASN A 412 -2.69 24.09 -0.57
C ASN A 412 -1.80 24.66 0.55
N PRO A 413 -0.79 25.49 0.24
CA PRO A 413 0.08 26.09 1.25
C PRO A 413 -0.65 27.08 2.19
N ASN A 414 -1.83 27.59 1.81
CA ASN A 414 -2.61 28.49 2.66
C ASN A 414 -3.36 27.76 3.79
N LEU A 415 -3.69 26.47 3.62
CA LEU A 415 -4.25 25.67 4.72
C LEU A 415 -3.20 25.35 5.81
N MET A 416 -1.91 25.37 5.47
CA MET A 416 -0.82 25.35 6.45
C MET A 416 -0.54 26.73 7.09
N ALA A 417 -1.20 27.80 6.64
CA ALA A 417 -0.97 29.18 7.10
C ALA A 417 -2.09 29.73 8.02
N SER A 418 -3.18 28.97 8.21
CA SER A 418 -4.24 29.30 9.18
C SER A 418 -3.99 28.60 10.52
N ARG A 419 -3.80 29.28 11.65
CA ARG A 419 -3.87 30.75 11.88
C ARG A 419 -3.23 31.14 13.22
N ALA A 420 -2.58 32.31 13.25
CA ALA A 420 -2.05 33.03 14.41
C ALA A 420 -0.86 32.37 15.16
N PRO A 421 0.08 33.16 15.71
CA PRO A 421 1.17 32.63 16.53
C PRO A 421 0.64 32.17 17.87
N THR A 422 0.73 30.87 18.14
CA THR A 422 0.71 30.35 19.50
C THR A 422 2.00 30.84 20.18
N PRO A 423 1.96 31.48 21.36
CA PRO A 423 3.19 31.75 22.10
C PRO A 423 3.83 30.40 22.47
N PRO A 424 5.17 30.31 22.52
CA PRO A 424 5.83 29.11 23.02
C PRO A 424 5.39 28.85 24.48
N PRO A 425 5.39 27.59 24.93
CA PRO A 425 5.28 27.31 26.37
C PRO A 425 6.41 28.05 27.10
N PRO A 426 6.21 28.47 28.36
CA PRO A 426 7.30 29.03 29.14
C PRO A 426 8.40 27.96 29.26
N CYS A 427 9.57 28.27 28.71
CA CYS A 427 10.80 27.55 29.01
C CYS A 427 11.26 27.96 30.41
N ASP A 428 11.66 26.99 31.23
CA ASP A 428 12.40 27.27 32.44
C ASP A 428 13.81 27.75 32.03
N ASP A 429 14.17 28.97 32.42
CA ASP A 429 15.45 29.62 32.09
C ASP A 429 16.62 29.02 32.89
N ASP A 430 17.29 27.96 32.39
CA ASP A 430 18.48 27.40 33.08
C ASP A 430 19.50 26.67 32.17
N ASP A 431 19.50 26.88 30.84
CA ASP A 431 20.39 26.17 29.89
C ASP A 431 21.08 27.08 28.82
N GLU A 432 21.43 28.32 29.18
CA GLU A 432 22.36 29.15 28.38
C GLU A 432 23.81 28.62 28.47
N LEU A 433 24.23 27.63 27.65
CA LEU A 433 25.66 27.41 27.34
C LEU A 433 26.03 26.42 26.20
N ASN A 434 25.37 26.42 25.02
CA ASN A 434 25.96 25.71 23.85
C ASN A 434 25.57 26.15 22.42
N ASN A 435 25.06 27.38 22.21
CA ASN A 435 24.73 27.86 20.85
C ASN A 435 25.99 28.25 20.03
N ASN A 436 26.58 27.29 19.30
CA ASN A 436 27.63 27.55 18.30
C ASN A 436 27.50 26.74 16.99
N GLU A 437 26.30 26.25 16.66
CA GLU A 437 25.97 25.67 15.33
C GLU A 437 24.86 26.45 14.62
N SER A 438 25.09 27.75 14.36
CA SER A 438 24.17 28.61 13.59
C SER A 438 24.83 29.22 12.34
N SER A 439 25.47 28.39 11.52
CA SER A 439 26.23 28.84 10.33
C SER A 439 25.83 28.12 9.01
N ALA A 440 24.53 27.86 8.82
CA ALA A 440 23.99 27.34 7.56
C ALA A 440 22.60 27.90 7.16
N LEU A 441 22.13 28.99 7.77
CA LEU A 441 20.87 29.63 7.35
C LEU A 441 21.05 30.30 5.97
N THR A 442 20.53 29.65 4.93
CA THR A 442 20.33 30.25 3.61
C THR A 442 19.29 31.37 3.67
N ARG A 443 19.39 32.34 2.75
CA ARG A 443 18.65 33.61 2.82
C ARG A 443 17.13 33.42 2.77
N GLY A 444 16.46 33.60 3.92
CA GLY A 444 15.04 34.00 4.00
C GLY A 444 14.00 32.99 3.51
N GLY A 445 14.36 31.71 3.33
CA GLY A 445 13.42 30.66 2.96
C GLY A 445 12.58 30.15 4.13
N ARG A 446 11.37 29.65 3.85
CA ARG A 446 10.65 28.76 4.77
C ARG A 446 11.42 27.43 4.92
N PRO A 447 11.48 26.82 6.12
CA PRO A 447 12.15 25.54 6.31
C PRO A 447 11.50 24.45 5.45
N VAL A 448 12.33 23.53 4.95
CA VAL A 448 11.88 22.37 4.17
C VAL A 448 11.14 21.39 5.09
N SER A 449 10.00 20.89 4.64
CA SER A 449 9.18 19.91 5.36
C SER A 449 8.93 18.67 4.49
N ILE A 450 9.35 17.50 4.98
CA ILE A 450 9.31 16.22 4.24
C ILE A 450 8.39 15.21 4.93
N LEU A 451 7.51 14.60 4.13
CA LEU A 451 6.62 13.52 4.54
C LEU A 451 6.81 12.32 3.60
N VAL A 452 7.17 11.16 4.15
CA VAL A 452 7.53 9.97 3.37
C VAL A 452 6.38 8.96 3.38
N TYR A 453 5.94 8.51 2.20
CA TYR A 453 4.97 7.41 2.09
C TYR A 453 5.62 6.06 2.42
N VAL A 454 5.08 5.40 3.45
CA VAL A 454 5.54 4.12 4.03
C VAL A 454 4.32 3.31 4.47
N PRO A 455 3.72 2.47 3.61
CA PRO A 455 2.67 1.55 4.04
C PRO A 455 3.23 0.45 4.94
N ALA A 456 2.35 -0.26 5.65
CA ALA A 456 2.69 -1.51 6.32
C ALA A 456 2.13 -2.68 5.50
N ALA A 457 3.02 -3.54 5.00
CA ALA A 457 2.68 -4.68 4.16
C ALA A 457 3.51 -5.92 4.57
N PRO A 458 2.87 -7.10 4.69
CA PRO A 458 3.57 -8.32 5.08
C PRO A 458 4.27 -8.99 3.88
N LEU A 459 5.19 -9.89 4.17
CA LEU A 459 5.73 -10.80 3.16
C LEU A 459 4.66 -11.82 2.74
N THR A 460 4.42 -11.92 1.43
CA THR A 460 3.51 -12.86 0.77
C THR A 460 4.13 -13.29 -0.57
N GLN A 461 3.52 -14.23 -1.29
CA GLN A 461 3.94 -14.55 -2.66
C GLN A 461 3.92 -13.32 -3.58
N THR A 462 2.87 -12.51 -3.49
CA THR A 462 2.66 -11.32 -4.32
C THR A 462 3.65 -10.20 -3.96
N SER A 463 3.90 -9.94 -2.67
CA SER A 463 4.90 -8.94 -2.29
C SER A 463 6.34 -9.39 -2.57
N ALA A 464 6.65 -10.69 -2.56
CA ALA A 464 7.93 -11.20 -3.05
C ALA A 464 8.12 -10.99 -4.57
N LEU A 465 7.07 -11.20 -5.38
CA LEU A 465 7.08 -10.91 -6.82
C LEU A 465 7.19 -9.41 -7.13
N TYR A 466 6.63 -8.55 -6.27
CA TYR A 466 6.86 -7.10 -6.31
C TYR A 466 8.29 -6.74 -5.92
N LEU A 467 8.83 -7.27 -4.82
CA LEU A 467 10.21 -7.02 -4.37
C LEU A 467 11.25 -7.42 -5.43
N ALA A 468 11.03 -8.51 -6.17
CA ALA A 468 11.89 -8.92 -7.29
C ALA A 468 11.94 -7.87 -8.42
N ARG A 469 10.83 -7.18 -8.68
CA ARG A 469 10.77 -6.03 -9.60
C ARG A 469 11.41 -4.78 -8.98
N GLN A 470 11.07 -4.47 -7.72
CA GLN A 470 11.56 -3.30 -6.98
C GLN A 470 13.09 -3.28 -6.86
N ARG A 471 13.72 -4.42 -6.53
CA ARG A 471 15.20 -4.50 -6.48
C ARG A 471 15.82 -4.02 -7.79
N LYS A 472 15.28 -4.47 -8.92
CA LYS A 472 15.78 -4.11 -10.25
C LYS A 472 15.58 -2.62 -10.57
N THR A 473 14.48 -2.01 -10.12
CA THR A 473 14.27 -0.57 -10.33
C THR A 473 15.13 0.28 -9.39
N PHE A 474 15.21 -0.06 -8.09
CA PHE A 474 16.12 0.56 -7.12
C PHE A 474 17.59 0.49 -7.54
N GLN A 475 18.09 -0.68 -7.94
CA GLN A 475 19.48 -0.82 -8.42
C GLN A 475 19.77 0.11 -9.61
N ARG A 476 18.78 0.32 -10.50
CA ARG A 476 18.91 1.18 -11.69
C ARG A 476 18.50 2.65 -11.49
N GLY A 477 17.88 3.01 -10.37
CA GLY A 477 17.27 4.32 -10.15
C GLY A 477 15.95 4.56 -10.92
N HIS A 478 15.39 3.55 -11.59
CA HIS A 478 14.07 3.65 -12.24
C HIS A 478 12.95 3.89 -11.20
N PRO A 479 11.78 4.43 -11.59
CA PRO A 479 10.62 4.52 -10.71
C PRO A 479 10.24 3.18 -10.07
N SER A 480 9.52 3.22 -8.96
CA SER A 480 8.94 2.02 -8.34
C SER A 480 8.07 1.24 -9.36
N PRO A 481 8.00 -0.11 -9.30
CA PRO A 481 7.35 -0.92 -10.35
C PRO A 481 5.91 -0.52 -10.69
N ASP A 482 5.16 -0.04 -9.69
CA ASP A 482 3.75 0.35 -9.82
C ASP A 482 3.59 1.80 -10.37
N PHE A 483 4.72 2.49 -10.60
CA PHE A 483 4.82 3.85 -11.17
C PHE A 483 5.65 3.90 -12.47
N ASP A 484 6.20 2.78 -12.95
CA ASP A 484 6.85 2.65 -14.28
C ASP A 484 5.92 1.90 -15.26
N SER A 485 4.66 2.34 -15.35
CA SER A 485 3.62 1.65 -16.16
C SER A 485 3.91 1.61 -17.67
N THR A 486 4.89 2.39 -18.13
CA THR A 486 5.40 2.39 -19.52
C THR A 486 6.70 1.59 -19.70
N GLY A 487 7.34 1.15 -18.60
CA GLY A 487 8.66 0.51 -18.61
C GLY A 487 9.79 1.39 -19.16
N SER A 488 9.58 2.71 -19.21
CA SER A 488 10.42 3.65 -19.95
C SER A 488 11.55 4.24 -19.11
N GLY A 489 11.41 4.27 -17.78
CA GLY A 489 12.33 4.99 -16.90
C GLY A 489 12.31 6.52 -17.08
N LEU A 490 11.28 7.09 -17.71
CA LEU A 490 11.11 8.54 -17.79
C LEU A 490 10.90 9.14 -16.39
N GLY A 491 11.67 10.19 -16.06
CA GLY A 491 11.70 10.76 -14.71
C GLY A 491 12.43 9.88 -13.67
N SER A 492 13.29 8.95 -14.12
CA SER A 492 14.09 8.11 -13.22
C SER A 492 15.20 8.89 -12.52
N GLU A 493 15.50 8.48 -11.29
CA GLU A 493 16.69 8.89 -10.53
C GLU A 493 17.95 8.12 -10.99
N ALA A 494 17.97 7.63 -12.24
CA ALA A 494 19.06 6.83 -12.80
C ALA A 494 20.30 7.70 -13.12
N THR A 495 20.06 8.96 -13.47
CA THR A 495 21.08 9.99 -13.75
C THR A 495 21.56 10.72 -12.49
N HIS A 496 20.88 10.54 -11.35
CA HIS A 496 21.10 11.34 -10.15
C HIS A 496 22.41 11.04 -9.43
N VAL A 497 23.20 12.10 -9.19
CA VAL A 497 24.47 12.00 -8.46
C VAL A 497 24.20 11.93 -6.95
N GLY A 498 24.77 10.93 -6.29
CA GLY A 498 24.63 10.73 -4.84
C GLY A 498 23.33 10.02 -4.42
N ARG A 499 22.69 9.28 -5.33
CA ARG A 499 21.54 8.43 -4.98
C ARG A 499 21.98 7.27 -4.06
N PRO A 500 21.28 7.02 -2.94
CA PRO A 500 21.54 5.89 -2.04
C PRO A 500 21.59 4.52 -2.71
N THR A 501 22.34 3.62 -2.10
CA THR A 501 22.70 2.28 -2.58
C THR A 501 22.35 1.18 -1.56
N GLU A 502 22.73 -0.06 -1.86
CA GLU A 502 22.60 -1.19 -0.92
C GLU A 502 23.44 -0.99 0.36
N THR A 503 24.52 -0.20 0.28
CA THR A 503 25.40 0.15 1.43
C THR A 503 24.64 0.98 2.46
N ASP A 504 23.95 2.01 2.02
CA ASP A 504 23.19 2.95 2.86
C ASP A 504 22.03 2.23 3.58
N ILE A 505 21.42 1.24 2.92
CA ILE A 505 20.39 0.37 3.50
C ILE A 505 21.00 -0.56 4.56
N ALA A 506 22.21 -1.09 4.32
CA ALA A 506 22.92 -1.94 5.27
C ALA A 506 23.42 -1.15 6.49
N GLU A 507 23.83 0.10 6.32
CA GLU A 507 24.27 0.99 7.40
C GLU A 507 23.12 1.33 8.36
N VAL A 508 21.95 1.68 7.82
CA VAL A 508 20.78 2.08 8.64
C VAL A 508 19.99 0.89 9.16
N GLY A 509 19.70 -0.10 8.31
CA GLY A 509 18.77 -1.20 8.60
C GLY A 509 19.41 -2.57 8.77
N GLY A 510 20.71 -2.71 8.51
CA GLY A 510 21.41 -3.99 8.55
C GLY A 510 20.77 -5.06 7.67
N PRO A 511 20.87 -6.35 8.05
CA PRO A 511 20.21 -7.44 7.34
C PRO A 511 18.70 -7.28 7.20
N ALA A 512 18.03 -6.67 8.19
CA ALA A 512 16.58 -6.47 8.17
C ALA A 512 16.13 -5.45 7.12
N GLY A 513 16.86 -4.32 6.97
CA GLY A 513 16.60 -3.34 5.91
C GLY A 513 16.86 -3.92 4.52
N LEU A 514 17.93 -4.70 4.36
CA LEU A 514 18.22 -5.41 3.11
C LEU A 514 17.14 -6.46 2.78
N GLN A 515 16.63 -7.18 3.77
CA GLN A 515 15.50 -8.12 3.60
C GLN A 515 14.23 -7.40 3.18
N ALA A 516 13.84 -6.32 3.88
CA ALA A 516 12.65 -5.53 3.58
C ALA A 516 12.67 -4.96 2.15
N MET A 517 13.85 -4.57 1.64
CA MET A 517 14.06 -4.08 0.27
C MET A 517 14.22 -5.19 -0.80
N GLY A 518 14.24 -6.48 -0.41
CA GLY A 518 14.41 -7.61 -1.34
C GLY A 518 15.86 -7.86 -1.81
N LEU A 519 16.83 -7.25 -1.11
CA LEU A 519 18.27 -7.30 -1.40
C LEU A 519 18.97 -8.49 -0.72
N ALA A 520 18.50 -8.89 0.46
CA ALA A 520 18.96 -10.07 1.20
C ALA A 520 17.85 -11.14 1.32
N PRO A 521 18.21 -12.44 1.44
CA PRO A 521 17.25 -13.49 1.72
C PRO A 521 16.71 -13.39 3.16
N PHE A 522 15.45 -13.76 3.32
CA PHE A 522 14.76 -13.85 4.62
C PHE A 522 15.26 -15.04 5.43
N ASP A 523 15.41 -14.86 6.74
CA ASP A 523 15.89 -15.90 7.66
C ASP A 523 14.83 -16.99 7.89
N VAL A 524 14.98 -18.12 7.18
CA VAL A 524 14.17 -19.32 7.38
C VAL A 524 14.80 -20.17 8.49
N ALA A 525 14.05 -20.45 9.56
CA ALA A 525 14.49 -21.39 10.59
C ALA A 525 14.65 -22.81 9.98
N PRO A 526 15.70 -23.57 10.34
CA PRO A 526 15.88 -24.93 9.82
C PRO A 526 14.71 -25.81 10.27
N THR A 527 13.87 -26.20 9.31
CA THR A 527 12.80 -27.17 9.55
C THR A 527 13.43 -28.49 9.96
N PRO A 528 12.99 -29.15 11.07
CA PRO A 528 13.43 -30.50 11.38
C PRO A 528 13.18 -31.42 10.17
N PRO A 529 14.11 -32.31 9.81
CA PRO A 529 13.90 -33.24 8.69
C PRO A 529 12.66 -34.08 8.95
N ASP A 530 11.80 -34.25 7.94
CA ASP A 530 10.50 -34.90 8.08
C ASP A 530 10.62 -36.26 8.79
N GLY A 531 9.89 -36.39 9.91
CA GLY A 531 9.81 -37.63 10.65
C GLY A 531 9.32 -38.75 9.73
N THR A 532 10.07 -39.85 9.67
CA THR A 532 9.89 -40.94 8.70
C THR A 532 8.42 -41.31 8.51
N ALA A 533 7.95 -41.26 7.27
CA ALA A 533 6.59 -41.63 6.90
C ALA A 533 6.23 -43.01 7.49
N ALA A 534 5.18 -43.06 8.31
CA ALA A 534 4.74 -44.30 8.95
C ALA A 534 4.31 -45.30 7.87
N ALA A 535 5.11 -46.35 7.68
CA ALA A 535 4.89 -47.33 6.62
C ALA A 535 3.65 -48.19 6.93
N SER A 536 2.52 -47.82 6.30
CA SER A 536 1.26 -48.56 6.31
C SER A 536 1.38 -49.87 5.52
N SER A 537 2.08 -50.83 6.09
CA SER A 537 2.18 -52.18 5.55
C SER A 537 0.83 -52.89 5.62
N SER A 538 0.30 -53.24 4.45
CA SER A 538 -0.92 -54.03 4.31
C SER A 538 -0.59 -55.52 4.20
N GLY A 539 -1.23 -56.33 5.05
CA GLY A 539 -1.05 -57.79 5.08
C GLY A 539 -1.98 -58.39 6.14
N GLY A 540 -3.08 -59.00 5.72
CA GLY A 540 -4.17 -59.40 6.62
C GLY A 540 -4.25 -60.90 6.92
N GLY A 541 -4.99 -61.25 7.97
CA GLY A 541 -5.42 -62.62 8.27
C GLY A 541 -5.92 -62.80 9.71
N GLY A 542 -6.96 -63.63 9.91
CA GLY A 542 -7.25 -64.22 11.24
C GLY A 542 -8.45 -63.66 12.04
N GLN A 543 -9.65 -64.12 11.68
CA GLN A 543 -10.73 -64.61 12.57
C GLN A 543 -10.97 -64.04 14.00
N ARG A 544 -12.24 -63.64 14.22
CA ARG A 544 -13.13 -63.96 15.37
C ARG A 544 -12.53 -64.02 16.80
N GLY A 545 -12.99 -63.11 17.67
CA GLY A 545 -13.03 -63.28 19.12
C GLY A 545 -14.21 -62.49 19.72
N SER A 546 -14.82 -62.98 20.80
CA SER A 546 -15.97 -62.33 21.47
C SER A 546 -15.86 -62.47 23.00
N ASN A 547 -16.68 -61.70 23.72
CA ASN A 547 -16.81 -61.50 25.17
C ASN A 547 -15.88 -60.44 25.78
N ASN A 548 -16.23 -59.60 26.79
CA ASN A 548 -17.40 -59.30 27.65
C ASN A 548 -16.93 -59.22 29.13
N THR A 549 -17.72 -58.58 30.00
CA THR A 549 -17.49 -58.21 31.41
C THR A 549 -16.50 -57.05 31.62
N ARG A 550 -16.74 -55.95 32.37
CA ARG A 550 -17.73 -55.51 33.41
C ARG A 550 -17.21 -55.62 34.86
N GLY A 551 -17.32 -54.51 35.61
CA GLY A 551 -16.77 -54.30 36.96
C GLY A 551 -15.86 -53.06 36.96
N GLU A 552 -16.32 -51.81 37.11
CA GLU A 552 -17.34 -51.20 37.99
C GLU A 552 -16.86 -50.89 39.42
N ASN A 553 -16.97 -49.60 39.77
CA ASN A 553 -17.18 -49.01 41.10
C ASN A 553 -16.00 -48.68 42.07
N LYS A 554 -15.97 -47.37 42.43
CA LYS A 554 -15.46 -46.72 43.67
C LYS A 554 -13.94 -46.73 43.91
N GLY A 555 -13.35 -45.68 44.51
CA GLY A 555 -13.92 -44.41 44.96
C GLY A 555 -13.46 -44.05 46.38
N GLY A 556 -12.81 -42.90 46.54
CA GLY A 556 -12.32 -42.40 47.82
C GLY A 556 -11.53 -41.11 47.62
N VAL A 557 -11.96 -40.04 48.28
CA VAL A 557 -11.25 -38.75 48.34
C VAL A 557 -11.04 -38.46 49.80
N GLU A 558 -9.80 -38.23 50.21
CA GLU A 558 -9.55 -37.37 51.37
C GLU A 558 -8.20 -36.65 51.24
N PHE A 559 -8.03 -35.64 52.07
CA PHE A 559 -7.16 -34.49 51.84
C PHE A 559 -6.57 -34.08 53.19
N LEU A 560 -5.27 -33.81 53.27
CA LEU A 560 -4.71 -33.14 54.43
C LEU A 560 -3.57 -32.19 54.05
N LEU A 561 -3.60 -31.01 54.66
CA LEU A 561 -2.45 -30.12 54.80
C LEU A 561 -1.52 -30.72 55.90
N GLN A 562 -0.38 -30.16 56.31
CA GLN A 562 0.19 -28.81 56.20
C GLN A 562 1.66 -28.88 56.65
N HIS A 563 2.48 -27.86 56.35
CA HIS A 563 3.32 -27.08 57.28
C HIS A 563 4.45 -26.35 56.54
N ALA A 564 5.04 -25.35 57.20
CA ALA A 564 5.99 -24.39 56.63
C ALA A 564 7.07 -24.02 57.66
N GLY A 565 8.08 -23.25 57.23
CA GLY A 565 9.22 -22.79 58.03
C GLY A 565 10.57 -23.23 57.42
N ASP A 566 11.63 -22.42 57.42
CA ASP A 566 11.67 -21.01 57.83
C ASP A 566 12.83 -20.22 57.16
N VAL A 567 12.89 -18.92 57.43
CA VAL A 567 13.81 -17.92 56.82
C VAL A 567 15.29 -18.11 57.19
N ASP A 568 16.21 -17.62 56.36
CA ASP A 568 17.24 -16.66 56.84
C ASP A 568 17.75 -15.72 55.71
N MET A 569 18.58 -14.72 56.06
CA MET A 569 18.75 -13.44 55.34
C MET A 569 20.21 -13.04 55.00
N MET A 570 20.33 -12.16 53.99
CA MET A 570 21.45 -11.24 53.68
C MET A 570 22.86 -11.78 53.35
N ASN A 571 23.34 -11.45 52.13
CA ASN A 571 24.44 -10.47 51.97
C ASN A 571 24.33 -9.77 50.59
N ASN A 572 25.12 -8.70 50.36
CA ASN A 572 24.90 -7.73 49.27
C ASN A 572 26.15 -7.44 48.40
N ASN A 573 25.92 -6.74 47.28
CA ASN A 573 26.86 -6.13 46.32
C ASN A 573 27.57 -7.06 45.32
N GLY A 574 27.43 -6.71 44.03
CA GLY A 574 28.11 -7.33 42.88
C GLY A 574 27.45 -6.91 41.56
N GLU A 575 27.86 -5.78 41.00
CA GLU A 575 27.24 -5.22 39.79
C GLU A 575 27.61 -6.00 38.52
N SER A 576 26.61 -6.46 37.77
CA SER A 576 26.73 -6.70 36.33
C SER A 576 25.37 -6.51 35.65
N ALA A 577 25.26 -5.56 34.73
CA ALA A 577 24.00 -5.26 34.04
C ALA A 577 23.61 -6.40 33.09
N ALA A 578 22.65 -7.23 33.50
CA ALA A 578 22.08 -8.26 32.65
C ALA A 578 21.13 -7.63 31.61
N ALA A 579 21.49 -7.71 30.33
CA ALA A 579 20.61 -7.27 29.24
C ALA A 579 19.29 -8.08 29.24
N PRO A 580 18.14 -7.44 28.93
CA PRO A 580 16.85 -8.13 28.94
C PRO A 580 16.84 -9.28 27.93
N ALA A 581 16.40 -10.46 28.37
CA ALA A 581 16.43 -11.67 27.59
C ALA A 581 15.55 -11.54 26.33
N ASN A 582 16.19 -11.47 25.16
CA ASN A 582 15.51 -11.30 23.88
C ASN A 582 14.66 -12.55 23.55
N SER A 583 13.34 -12.42 23.74
CA SER A 583 12.36 -13.48 23.50
C SER A 583 12.23 -13.76 22.00
N LYS A 584 13.13 -14.61 21.47
CA LYS A 584 13.05 -15.16 20.11
C LYS A 584 11.79 -16.01 19.97
N SER A 585 10.70 -15.40 19.52
CA SER A 585 9.50 -16.14 19.12
C SER A 585 9.87 -17.14 18.01
N SER A 586 9.45 -18.39 18.19
CA SER A 586 9.65 -19.39 17.15
C SER A 586 8.78 -19.04 15.94
N MET A 587 9.43 -18.88 14.78
CA MET A 587 8.77 -18.78 13.48
C MET A 587 7.78 -19.95 13.30
N THR A 588 6.58 -19.67 12.76
CA THR A 588 5.61 -20.72 12.47
C THR A 588 6.02 -21.53 11.23
N ARG A 589 5.46 -22.72 11.02
CA ARG A 589 5.70 -23.49 9.78
C ARG A 589 5.28 -22.69 8.54
N ALA A 590 4.14 -22.00 8.62
CA ALA A 590 3.62 -21.17 7.53
C ALA A 590 4.57 -20.01 7.19
N GLU A 591 5.04 -19.26 8.19
CA GLU A 591 6.03 -18.19 7.96
C GLU A 591 7.33 -18.72 7.35
N ALA A 592 7.74 -19.94 7.70
CA ALA A 592 8.92 -20.59 7.12
C ALA A 592 8.71 -20.95 5.64
N GLU A 593 7.53 -21.46 5.25
CA GLU A 593 7.22 -21.73 3.84
C GLU A 593 7.09 -20.43 3.03
N VAL A 594 6.45 -19.40 3.57
CA VAL A 594 6.32 -18.08 2.92
C VAL A 594 7.71 -17.45 2.69
N ALA A 595 8.58 -17.48 3.69
CA ALA A 595 9.95 -16.97 3.57
C ALA A 595 10.80 -17.80 2.59
N ARG A 596 10.66 -19.14 2.59
CA ARG A 596 11.31 -20.03 1.62
C ARG A 596 10.86 -19.73 0.18
N MET A 597 9.56 -19.61 -0.04
CA MET A 597 8.98 -19.23 -1.33
C MET A 597 9.48 -17.86 -1.80
N ALA A 598 9.47 -16.86 -0.91
CA ALA A 598 9.99 -15.53 -1.22
C ALA A 598 11.48 -15.56 -1.60
N ASN A 599 12.28 -16.36 -0.90
CA ASN A 599 13.70 -16.54 -1.21
C ASN A 599 13.94 -17.20 -2.58
N ILE A 600 13.11 -18.17 -2.98
CA ILE A 600 13.15 -18.78 -4.32
C ILE A 600 12.78 -17.74 -5.40
N ILE A 601 11.77 -16.91 -5.15
CA ILE A 601 11.33 -15.83 -6.07
C ILE A 601 12.42 -14.75 -6.22
N LEU A 602 13.05 -14.34 -5.12
CA LEU A 602 14.04 -13.27 -5.10
C LEU A 602 15.44 -13.71 -5.54
N PHE A 603 15.82 -14.98 -5.30
CA PHE A 603 17.17 -15.48 -5.54
C PHE A 603 17.16 -16.87 -6.20
N PRO A 604 16.52 -17.04 -7.38
CA PRO A 604 16.34 -18.36 -8.01
C PRO A 604 17.66 -19.12 -8.22
N ASP A 605 18.76 -18.42 -8.53
CA ASP A 605 20.08 -19.02 -8.72
C ASP A 605 20.71 -19.59 -7.43
N ARG A 606 20.09 -19.38 -6.26
CA ARG A 606 20.51 -19.91 -4.96
C ARG A 606 19.68 -21.10 -4.48
N TYR A 607 18.63 -21.49 -5.19
CA TYR A 607 17.70 -22.55 -4.78
C TYR A 607 17.39 -23.49 -5.94
N ASP A 608 17.79 -24.76 -5.83
CA ASP A 608 17.47 -25.78 -6.82
C ASP A 608 15.95 -25.93 -7.01
N PHE A 609 15.46 -25.61 -8.21
CA PHE A 609 14.10 -25.94 -8.60
C PHE A 609 13.92 -27.45 -8.61
N TYR A 610 13.07 -27.98 -7.72
CA TYR A 610 12.66 -29.38 -7.74
C TYR A 610 11.66 -29.65 -8.87
N MET A 611 12.10 -29.41 -10.11
CA MET A 611 11.47 -29.93 -11.32
C MET A 611 11.49 -31.45 -11.24
N ALA A 612 10.32 -32.04 -10.95
CA ALA A 612 10.15 -33.49 -10.88
C ALA A 612 10.55 -34.12 -12.22
N LYS A 613 11.77 -34.68 -12.27
CA LYS A 613 12.32 -35.30 -13.48
C LYS A 613 11.37 -36.39 -13.92
N ARG A 614 10.75 -36.24 -15.10
CA ARG A 614 9.93 -37.29 -15.71
C ARG A 614 10.75 -38.57 -15.77
N ASN A 615 10.32 -39.60 -15.03
CA ASN A 615 11.01 -40.89 -14.97
C ASN A 615 10.95 -41.57 -16.34
N ALA A 616 11.95 -41.31 -17.18
CA ALA A 616 12.17 -41.98 -18.45
C ALA A 616 12.64 -43.43 -18.20
N SER A 617 11.69 -44.30 -17.83
CA SER A 617 11.91 -45.75 -17.79
C SER A 617 12.30 -46.22 -19.19
N GLY A 618 13.59 -46.50 -19.37
CA GLY A 618 14.19 -46.64 -20.70
C GLY A 618 13.86 -47.95 -21.40
N SER A 619 13.89 -47.92 -22.74
CA SER A 619 14.00 -49.12 -23.57
C SER A 619 15.43 -49.24 -24.11
N LYS A 620 16.08 -50.38 -23.89
CA LYS A 620 17.45 -50.64 -24.38
C LYS A 620 17.42 -51.07 -25.84
N ARG A 621 18.21 -50.42 -26.70
CA ARG A 621 18.82 -51.09 -27.87
C ARG A 621 20.32 -50.79 -27.95
N SER A 622 21.05 -51.72 -28.56
CA SER A 622 22.48 -51.93 -28.39
C SER A 622 23.34 -51.03 -29.26
N LYS A 623 24.46 -50.53 -28.70
CA LYS A 623 25.59 -50.05 -29.50
C LYS A 623 26.23 -51.22 -30.26
N VAL A 624 26.50 -51.02 -31.54
CA VAL A 624 27.51 -51.79 -32.28
C VAL A 624 28.74 -50.89 -32.45
N ARG A 625 29.92 -51.52 -32.54
CA ARG A 625 31.27 -50.95 -32.49
C ARG A 625 31.83 -50.91 -33.93
N VAL A 626 32.77 -50.02 -34.32
CA VAL A 626 34.23 -50.27 -34.38
C VAL A 626 34.91 -49.09 -35.11
N GLU A 627 36.08 -48.63 -34.61
CA GLU A 627 37.17 -47.80 -35.22
C GLU A 627 36.86 -46.55 -36.10
N LYS A 628 37.57 -45.39 -36.02
CA LYS A 628 39.01 -45.04 -36.25
C LYS A 628 39.44 -45.17 -37.75
N LEU A 629 40.29 -44.30 -38.34
CA LEU A 629 41.12 -43.16 -37.88
C LEU A 629 41.64 -42.31 -39.09
N LEU A 630 42.39 -41.23 -38.79
CA LEU A 630 43.40 -40.51 -39.63
C LEU A 630 42.97 -39.41 -40.64
N ASN A 631 43.60 -38.23 -40.48
CA ASN A 631 43.93 -37.19 -41.49
C ASN A 631 45.35 -37.51 -42.09
N PRO A 632 46.03 -36.67 -42.93
CA PRO A 632 45.68 -35.38 -43.57
C PRO A 632 46.09 -35.28 -45.09
N VAL A 633 46.05 -34.05 -45.67
CA VAL A 633 46.99 -33.57 -46.75
C VAL A 633 46.78 -34.16 -48.17
N GLU A 634 47.06 -33.56 -49.35
CA GLU A 634 47.45 -32.24 -49.96
C GLU A 634 46.93 -32.28 -51.44
N ASP A 635 46.80 -31.25 -52.29
CA ASP A 635 46.62 -29.78 -52.23
C ASP A 635 46.32 -29.27 -53.70
N ASP A 636 46.53 -27.97 -54.00
CA ASP A 636 46.72 -27.32 -55.34
C ASP A 636 45.49 -26.77 -56.11
N GLY A 637 45.72 -25.72 -56.93
CA GLY A 637 44.72 -24.93 -57.68
C GLY A 637 44.82 -25.09 -59.22
N PRO A 638 44.67 -24.03 -60.06
CA PRO A 638 44.25 -22.64 -59.81
C PRO A 638 43.19 -22.10 -60.83
N ALA A 639 42.67 -20.85 -60.64
CA ALA A 639 42.44 -19.84 -61.71
C ALA A 639 41.65 -18.59 -61.23
N ALA A 640 41.94 -17.44 -61.85
CA ALA A 640 41.19 -16.15 -61.82
C ALA A 640 41.09 -15.63 -63.28
N PRO A 641 40.53 -14.45 -63.63
CA PRO A 641 39.77 -13.43 -62.87
C PRO A 641 38.33 -13.25 -63.44
N GLY A 642 37.46 -12.30 -63.06
CA GLY A 642 37.56 -11.16 -62.13
C GLY A 642 37.40 -9.80 -62.83
N ARG A 643 36.23 -9.13 -62.67
CA ARG A 643 35.99 -7.70 -62.97
C ARG A 643 34.64 -7.25 -62.39
N GLY A 644 34.51 -5.97 -62.03
CA GLY A 644 33.25 -5.35 -61.66
C GLY A 644 33.30 -3.83 -61.78
N LYS A 645 32.14 -3.21 -62.07
CA LYS A 645 31.77 -1.79 -61.88
C LYS A 645 30.43 -1.52 -62.57
N GLY A 646 29.54 -0.73 -61.94
CA GLY A 646 28.31 -0.24 -62.56
C GLY A 646 27.40 0.42 -61.53
N LYS A 647 27.27 1.75 -61.57
CA LYS A 647 26.25 2.47 -60.79
C LYS A 647 24.95 2.51 -61.59
N GLY A 648 23.83 2.20 -60.95
CA GLY A 648 22.47 2.45 -61.46
C GLY A 648 21.74 3.44 -60.55
N LYS A 649 20.73 4.14 -61.06
CA LYS A 649 20.08 5.27 -60.39
C LYS A 649 18.56 5.21 -60.56
N GLU A 650 17.84 5.68 -59.55
CA GLU A 650 16.54 6.41 -59.66
C GLU A 650 15.19 5.66 -59.84
N VAL A 651 14.18 6.26 -59.20
CA VAL A 651 12.69 6.23 -59.35
C VAL A 651 11.82 4.97 -59.13
N LEU A 652 10.69 5.25 -58.47
CA LEU A 652 9.36 4.58 -58.47
C LEU A 652 9.26 3.14 -57.89
N GLY A 653 8.22 2.77 -57.13
CA GLY A 653 7.12 3.56 -56.55
C GLY A 653 5.83 2.73 -56.34
N GLY A 654 5.01 3.08 -55.35
CA GLY A 654 3.59 2.67 -55.28
C GLY A 654 3.16 1.71 -54.17
N ARG A 655 2.33 2.24 -53.26
CA ARG A 655 1.16 1.62 -52.58
C ARG A 655 1.11 0.08 -52.45
N ARG A 656 1.01 -0.39 -51.20
CA ARG A 656 -0.30 -0.62 -50.58
C ARG A 656 -0.22 -0.53 -49.06
#